data_AF-A0A8H6KGT6-F1
#
_entry.id   AF-A0A8H6KGT6-F1
#
_cell.length_a   1.000
_cell.length_b   1.000
_cell.length_c   1.000
_cell.angle_alpha   90.00
_cell.angle_beta   90.00
_cell.angle_gamma   90.00
#
_symmetry.space_group_name_H-M   'P 1'
#
loop_
_entity.id
_entity.type
_entity.pdbx_description
1 polymer ?
#
loop_
_entity_poly.entity_id
_entity_poly.type
_entity_poly.pdbx_seq_one_letter_code
_entity_poly.pdbx_strand_id
1 'polypeptide(L)'
;METVQQILKHPVETAQKTFNMASADTSFAAHLANQFSTYEKDRQMSSKDAVYTTSNGVPVAHAYEAQRGGESGPLLLQDFHLIDLLSHFDRERIPERVVHAKGSGAHGFFECTNPIPELSRADIFSTKGKKCPITVRFSTVGGESGSPDLARDPRGFSVKFRTEEGNWDMVANNTPVFFLRDPAKFPQFIHTQKRDPQTHLNHMDDSFMFWDYFSQNPESIHQVMILMGDRGIPDGYRFMHGYAGHTLKLVNKDGDWVYAQIHMKSQQGTKFITQEDSMTNSADYSGKDLFEAIKAGDYPKWSVEIQTMTAKEAEEAWENDKINVFDLTHVWPQGRYPLKKIGEFTLNENPINYFAEVEQIAFNPAHMPPGIEPSADPVLQSRLFSYPDTHRHRIGVNYQQLPVNAPRNGFRAANFQRDGPMAFFNQGARPNYLSSIDPIGFRDRNTEANESHDRFAGEAISFLSAIRPEDFNAPRALWQKVWDEPARERFVNNVTGKMELCKDQEPLKRQIAIFREVDPDIAQRLEKSTGIKGYDGIANMKFNGTHNGFAEDGANKYANRLESKVTNVAQNNGAPVRGTHEGWSAAVIRPAYQPMQPMGTPYSEAIVKHSNVRYSTIIILIGQTRMQLPLSSLLKSVKGVAQATKSTEEEVEPVVQLLSSYSVDSEDGDVTPTNRSAPQTPTFEEWQSIMRENTTSLDETSLHIAKLAVAISCLRESCRRNQHLSQEDTNNIWSTIYNALTSKSLSRPLFAASRSAQGLLAVPLCSLLKDGSIDELIRLHVWMPDGKRANPDFALHSHQPFAQSWILAGEGLDHAFEVERVDEGETHAGYALAWDDGKGRDSSYKTHQAYSVVRNTGELFRATEIATEKHVRGDSYCVPAAAYHATEVAGDKLHATLFFFNSHRGFVKDAGVLGPKDGESYKQLRDPAGITPAELAGAVEAVRAQEMIADGALPEVRSAL
;
A
#
# COMPACT_ATOMS: atom_id res chain seq x y z
N MET A 1 -10.87 24.46 -76.73
CA MET A 1 -10.05 25.44 -75.99
C MET A 1 -10.90 26.34 -75.07
N GLU A 2 -12.09 25.92 -74.61
CA GLU A 2 -12.87 26.72 -73.63
C GLU A 2 -13.43 25.93 -72.43
N THR A 3 -13.53 24.60 -72.50
CA THR A 3 -14.14 23.82 -71.39
C THR A 3 -13.13 23.25 -70.39
N VAL A 4 -11.83 23.23 -70.71
CA VAL A 4 -10.77 22.72 -69.81
C VAL A 4 -10.02 23.85 -69.07
N GLN A 5 -10.22 25.10 -69.46
CA GLN A 5 -9.61 26.27 -68.81
C GLN A 5 -10.49 26.95 -67.74
N GLN A 6 -11.72 26.48 -67.51
CA GLN A 6 -12.66 27.12 -66.58
C GLN A 6 -12.71 26.49 -65.18
N ILE A 7 -12.05 25.35 -64.93
CA ILE A 7 -12.00 24.71 -63.60
C ILE A 7 -10.70 25.07 -62.83
N LEU A 8 -9.75 25.77 -63.47
CA LEU A 8 -8.48 26.19 -62.85
C LEU A 8 -8.47 27.63 -62.29
N LYS A 9 -9.64 28.25 -62.05
CA LYS A 9 -9.73 29.59 -61.49
C LYS A 9 -10.81 29.71 -60.40
N HIS A 10 -10.56 29.06 -59.27
CA HIS A 10 -11.02 29.58 -57.99
C HIS A 10 -9.80 29.89 -57.12
N PRO A 11 -9.61 31.15 -56.68
CA PRO A 11 -8.51 31.50 -55.82
C PRO A 11 -8.80 30.94 -54.42
N VAL A 12 -8.05 29.91 -54.02
CA VAL A 12 -7.96 29.51 -52.61
C VAL A 12 -6.97 30.47 -51.94
N GLU A 13 -7.38 31.73 -51.81
CA GLU A 13 -6.83 32.64 -50.81
C GLU A 13 -7.75 32.60 -49.61
N THR A 14 -7.43 31.72 -48.65
CA THR A 14 -7.50 31.92 -47.19
C THR A 14 -7.55 30.58 -46.47
N ALA A 15 -6.37 29.99 -46.27
CA ALA A 15 -5.97 29.35 -45.01
C ALA A 15 -4.54 28.84 -45.21
N GLN A 16 -3.56 29.76 -45.21
CA GLN A 16 -2.25 29.44 -44.64
C GLN A 16 -2.46 29.17 -43.15
N LYS A 17 -3.06 28.03 -42.80
CA LYS A 17 -2.76 27.40 -41.52
C LYS A 17 -1.33 26.90 -41.69
N THR A 18 -0.43 27.58 -41.00
CA THR A 18 0.92 27.13 -40.67
C THR A 18 0.88 25.66 -40.26
N PHE A 19 0.99 24.75 -41.22
CA PHE A 19 1.63 23.47 -40.94
C PHE A 19 3.05 23.87 -40.57
N ASN A 20 3.39 23.74 -39.28
CA ASN A 20 4.78 23.79 -38.85
C ASN A 20 5.53 22.81 -39.77
N MET A 21 6.30 23.32 -40.72
CA MET A 21 7.27 22.49 -41.43
C MET A 21 8.08 21.81 -40.34
N ALA A 22 8.11 20.47 -40.36
CA ALA A 22 8.95 19.72 -39.44
C ALA A 22 10.34 20.38 -39.46
N SER A 23 10.82 20.78 -38.29
CA SER A 23 12.15 21.38 -38.17
C SER A 23 13.16 20.49 -38.89
N ALA A 24 14.04 21.08 -39.69
CA ALA A 24 15.17 20.34 -40.27
C ALA A 24 16.15 19.85 -39.18
N ASP A 25 16.04 20.40 -37.96
CA ASP A 25 16.71 19.89 -36.77
C ASP A 25 16.05 18.59 -36.29
N THR A 26 16.79 17.49 -36.45
CA THR A 26 16.40 16.12 -36.08
C THR A 26 16.90 15.73 -34.69
N SER A 27 17.46 16.67 -33.91
CA SER A 27 17.87 16.41 -32.54
C SER A 27 16.67 16.00 -31.69
N PHE A 28 16.92 15.15 -30.69
CA PHE A 28 15.89 14.77 -29.73
C PHE A 28 15.28 16.00 -29.05
N ALA A 29 16.07 17.05 -28.79
CA ALA A 29 15.58 18.30 -28.23
C ALA A 29 14.58 19.02 -29.15
N ALA A 30 14.86 19.08 -30.46
CA ALA A 30 13.95 19.65 -31.44
C ALA A 30 12.68 18.79 -31.64
N HIS A 31 12.81 17.46 -31.54
CA HIS A 31 11.68 16.55 -31.51
C HIS A 31 10.78 16.79 -30.29
N LEU A 32 11.36 16.91 -29.08
CA LEU A 32 10.64 17.26 -27.86
C LEU A 32 9.90 18.60 -27.99
N ALA A 33 10.56 19.62 -28.54
CA ALA A 33 10.00 20.95 -28.71
C ALA A 33 8.82 20.98 -29.71
N ASN A 34 8.81 20.08 -30.71
CA ASN A 34 7.77 19.99 -31.74
C ASN A 34 6.60 19.06 -31.37
N GLN A 35 6.82 18.00 -30.58
CA GLN A 35 5.80 16.98 -30.30
C GLN A 35 5.08 17.12 -28.96
N PHE A 36 5.73 17.66 -27.92
CA PHE A 36 5.08 17.83 -26.62
C PHE A 36 4.33 19.15 -26.62
N SER A 37 3.11 19.15 -27.18
CA SER A 37 2.12 20.16 -26.81
C SER A 37 2.01 20.13 -25.28
N THR A 38 2.10 21.30 -24.65
CA THR A 38 1.84 21.40 -23.21
C THR A 38 0.44 20.86 -22.96
N TYR A 39 0.18 20.20 -21.83
CA TYR A 39 -1.16 19.71 -21.46
C TYR A 39 -2.26 20.77 -21.70
N GLU A 40 -1.97 22.05 -21.43
CA GLU A 40 -2.93 23.14 -21.69
C GLU A 40 -3.28 23.32 -23.18
N LYS A 41 -2.31 23.15 -24.09
CA LYS A 41 -2.57 23.23 -25.53
C LYS A 41 -3.42 22.07 -26.01
N ASP A 42 -3.16 20.87 -25.48
CA ASP A 42 -3.97 19.68 -25.77
C ASP A 42 -5.40 19.83 -25.21
N ARG A 43 -5.52 20.24 -23.94
CA ARG A 43 -6.80 20.52 -23.25
C ARG A 43 -7.68 21.51 -24.00
N GLN A 44 -7.10 22.49 -24.69
CA GLN A 44 -7.82 23.52 -25.45
C GLN A 44 -7.92 23.24 -26.96
N MET A 45 -7.39 22.11 -27.45
CA MET A 45 -7.38 21.79 -28.87
C MET A 45 -8.79 21.52 -29.39
N SER A 46 -9.16 22.17 -30.49
CA SER A 46 -10.41 21.88 -31.19
C SER A 46 -10.26 20.65 -32.08
N SER A 47 -11.30 19.82 -32.18
CA SER A 47 -11.32 18.67 -33.10
C SER A 47 -11.06 19.06 -34.56
N LYS A 48 -11.34 20.31 -34.96
CA LYS A 48 -11.08 20.82 -36.33
C LYS A 48 -9.60 21.07 -36.61
N ASP A 49 -8.77 21.10 -35.58
CA ASP A 49 -7.33 21.32 -35.67
C ASP A 49 -6.54 19.99 -35.57
N ALA A 50 -7.21 18.87 -35.35
CA ALA A 50 -6.62 17.55 -35.21
C ALA A 50 -6.77 16.69 -36.49
N VAL A 51 -5.84 15.76 -36.69
CA VAL A 51 -5.91 14.71 -37.71
C VAL A 51 -6.10 13.37 -37.02
N TYR A 52 -7.00 12.52 -37.53
CA TYR A 52 -7.21 11.19 -36.99
C TYR A 52 -5.99 10.29 -37.28
N THR A 53 -5.42 9.71 -36.23
CA THR A 53 -4.19 8.92 -36.28
C THR A 53 -4.33 7.70 -35.36
N THR A 54 -3.52 6.67 -35.61
CA THR A 54 -3.23 5.65 -34.58
C THR A 54 -2.34 6.23 -33.48
N SER A 55 -2.21 5.54 -32.35
CA SER A 55 -1.47 5.99 -31.16
C SER A 55 0.01 6.31 -31.40
N ASN A 56 0.61 5.78 -32.48
CA ASN A 56 1.98 6.12 -32.90
C ASN A 56 2.05 7.30 -33.90
N GLY A 57 0.94 8.00 -34.12
CA GLY A 57 0.84 9.20 -34.95
C GLY A 57 0.65 8.94 -36.46
N VAL A 58 0.49 7.68 -36.90
CA VAL A 58 0.23 7.38 -38.33
C VAL A 58 -1.19 7.79 -38.71
N PRO A 59 -1.39 8.69 -39.70
CA PRO A 59 -2.72 9.10 -40.16
C PRO A 59 -3.51 7.93 -40.74
N VAL A 60 -4.80 7.86 -40.41
CA VAL A 60 -5.74 6.85 -40.94
C VAL A 60 -6.85 7.57 -41.68
N ALA A 61 -7.18 7.07 -42.87
CA ALA A 61 -8.16 7.71 -43.74
C ALA A 61 -9.58 7.72 -43.15
N HIS A 62 -9.95 6.65 -42.43
CA HIS A 62 -11.29 6.51 -41.86
C HIS A 62 -11.27 5.66 -40.57
N ALA A 63 -11.91 6.16 -39.50
CA ALA A 63 -11.85 5.56 -38.16
C ALA A 63 -12.54 4.20 -38.03
N TYR A 64 -13.42 3.84 -38.96
CA TYR A 64 -14.17 2.56 -38.93
C TYR A 64 -13.68 1.55 -39.97
N GLU A 65 -12.65 1.87 -40.73
CA GLU A 65 -12.07 0.92 -41.68
C GLU A 65 -11.17 -0.10 -40.97
N ALA A 66 -11.28 -1.36 -41.39
CA ALA A 66 -10.44 -2.46 -40.95
C ALA A 66 -9.92 -3.24 -42.15
N GLN A 67 -8.69 -3.76 -42.08
CA GLN A 67 -8.10 -4.55 -43.14
C GLN A 67 -8.72 -5.96 -43.20
N ARG A 68 -9.10 -6.35 -44.40
CA ARG A 68 -9.76 -7.62 -44.73
C ARG A 68 -9.27 -8.16 -46.07
N GLY A 69 -9.31 -9.48 -46.24
CA GLY A 69 -9.03 -10.16 -47.51
C GLY A 69 -10.15 -10.02 -48.54
N GLY A 70 -10.34 -8.82 -49.12
CA GLY A 70 -11.43 -8.52 -50.06
C GLY A 70 -12.78 -8.22 -49.38
N GLU A 71 -13.82 -7.94 -50.16
CA GLU A 71 -15.12 -7.46 -49.64
C GLU A 71 -15.94 -8.47 -48.80
N SER A 72 -15.52 -9.73 -48.74
CA SER A 72 -16.21 -10.77 -47.95
C SER A 72 -15.23 -11.70 -47.21
N GLY A 73 -13.95 -11.35 -47.17
CA GLY A 73 -12.91 -12.15 -46.52
C GLY A 73 -12.71 -11.82 -45.03
N PRO A 74 -11.81 -12.58 -44.36
CA PRO A 74 -11.51 -12.40 -42.94
C PRO A 74 -10.75 -11.09 -42.68
N LEU A 75 -10.80 -10.62 -41.42
CA LEU A 75 -9.90 -9.57 -40.94
C LEU A 75 -8.45 -10.07 -40.90
N LEU A 76 -7.52 -9.16 -41.09
CA LEU A 76 -6.09 -9.47 -41.07
C LEU A 76 -5.48 -9.05 -39.73
N LEU A 77 -4.79 -9.97 -39.03
CA LEU A 77 -4.13 -9.68 -37.75
C LEU A 77 -3.04 -8.59 -37.84
N GLN A 78 -2.55 -8.29 -39.04
CA GLN A 78 -1.58 -7.21 -39.27
C GLN A 78 -2.19 -5.80 -39.16
N ASP A 79 -3.51 -5.67 -39.03
CA ASP A 79 -4.19 -4.38 -38.92
C ASP A 79 -3.92 -3.72 -37.57
N PHE A 80 -2.83 -2.94 -37.51
CA PHE A 80 -2.47 -2.20 -36.32
C PHE A 80 -3.54 -1.18 -35.90
N HIS A 81 -4.25 -0.54 -36.85
CA HIS A 81 -5.29 0.45 -36.50
C HIS A 81 -6.42 -0.19 -35.69
N LEU A 82 -6.92 -1.35 -36.14
CA LEU A 82 -7.95 -2.08 -35.41
C LEU A 82 -7.44 -2.60 -34.06
N ILE A 83 -6.22 -3.13 -34.01
CA ILE A 83 -5.60 -3.62 -32.77
C ILE A 83 -5.44 -2.49 -31.75
N ASP A 84 -4.91 -1.35 -32.18
CA ASP A 84 -4.65 -0.19 -31.34
C ASP A 84 -5.96 0.35 -30.74
N LEU A 85 -6.99 0.55 -31.57
CA LEU A 85 -8.33 0.99 -31.16
C LEU A 85 -8.94 0.06 -30.11
N LEU A 86 -9.00 -1.25 -30.37
CA LEU A 86 -9.60 -2.21 -29.43
C LEU A 86 -8.78 -2.35 -28.15
N SER A 87 -7.45 -2.37 -28.28
CA SER A 87 -6.57 -2.54 -27.12
C SER A 87 -6.63 -1.37 -26.13
N HIS A 88 -6.83 -0.16 -26.62
CA HIS A 88 -7.03 1.02 -25.78
C HIS A 88 -8.43 1.01 -25.15
N PHE A 89 -9.47 0.72 -25.94
CA PHE A 89 -10.86 0.61 -25.45
C PHE A 89 -10.96 -0.37 -24.27
N ASP A 90 -10.33 -1.55 -24.39
CA ASP A 90 -10.32 -2.58 -23.35
C ASP A 90 -9.64 -2.13 -22.03
N ARG A 91 -8.93 -0.99 -22.04
CA ARG A 91 -8.11 -0.48 -20.92
C ARG A 91 -8.48 0.94 -20.48
N GLU A 92 -9.58 1.50 -20.97
CA GLU A 92 -10.04 2.82 -20.54
C GLU A 92 -10.46 2.87 -19.07
N ARG A 93 -10.91 1.73 -18.50
CA ARG A 93 -11.39 1.66 -17.11
C ARG A 93 -10.22 1.42 -16.17
N ILE A 94 -10.07 2.30 -15.19
CA ILE A 94 -9.24 2.08 -14.00
C ILE A 94 -10.12 1.58 -12.85
N PRO A 95 -9.54 0.99 -11.78
CA PRO A 95 -10.31 0.73 -10.58
C PRO A 95 -11.00 2.00 -10.10
N GLU A 96 -12.27 1.92 -9.75
CA GLU A 96 -12.93 3.04 -9.08
C GLU A 96 -12.36 3.24 -7.67
N ARG A 97 -12.68 4.36 -7.03
CA ARG A 97 -12.35 4.51 -5.61
C ARG A 97 -13.15 3.49 -4.80
N VAL A 98 -12.49 2.81 -3.85
CA VAL A 98 -13.15 1.81 -2.98
C VAL A 98 -14.40 2.37 -2.31
N VAL A 99 -14.31 3.62 -1.83
CA VAL A 99 -15.43 4.42 -1.35
C VAL A 99 -15.43 5.74 -2.10
N HIS A 100 -16.56 6.44 -2.12
CA HIS A 100 -16.70 7.72 -2.84
C HIS A 100 -16.49 7.59 -4.35
N ALA A 101 -16.86 6.45 -4.93
CA ALA A 101 -16.72 6.18 -6.35
C ALA A 101 -17.55 7.15 -7.20
N LYS A 102 -18.86 7.26 -6.93
CA LYS A 102 -19.73 8.24 -7.58
C LYS A 102 -19.43 9.66 -7.10
N GLY A 103 -19.04 10.54 -8.01
CA GLY A 103 -18.74 11.93 -7.67
C GLY A 103 -18.59 12.85 -8.87
N SER A 104 -18.55 14.15 -8.59
CA SER A 104 -18.32 15.21 -9.57
C SER A 104 -17.47 16.31 -8.94
N GLY A 105 -16.82 17.12 -9.77
CA GLY A 105 -15.91 18.14 -9.26
C GLY A 105 -15.83 19.36 -10.16
N ALA A 106 -15.21 20.41 -9.63
CA ALA A 106 -14.99 21.67 -10.30
C ALA A 106 -13.73 22.36 -9.78
N HIS A 107 -13.24 23.32 -10.55
CA HIS A 107 -12.08 24.13 -10.26
C HIS A 107 -12.51 25.51 -9.75
N GLY A 108 -11.61 26.16 -9.02
CA GLY A 108 -11.90 27.44 -8.41
C GLY A 108 -10.69 28.06 -7.73
N PHE A 109 -10.98 28.98 -6.81
CA PHE A 109 -9.96 29.55 -5.93
C PHE A 109 -10.51 29.75 -4.52
N PHE A 110 -9.62 29.56 -3.55
CA PHE A 110 -9.75 30.04 -2.19
C PHE A 110 -9.21 31.47 -2.09
N GLU A 111 -9.80 32.29 -1.23
CA GLU A 111 -9.36 33.63 -0.87
C GLU A 111 -9.35 33.78 0.66
N CYS A 112 -8.19 34.14 1.23
CA CYS A 112 -8.08 34.46 2.65
C CYS A 112 -8.78 35.79 2.95
N THR A 113 -9.73 35.79 3.88
CA THR A 113 -10.51 37.00 4.23
C THR A 113 -10.10 37.59 5.57
N ASN A 114 -9.75 36.72 6.52
CA ASN A 114 -9.24 37.09 7.84
C ASN A 114 -7.97 36.25 8.10
N PRO A 115 -6.78 36.85 7.94
CA PRO A 115 -5.51 36.18 8.21
C PRO A 115 -5.40 35.70 9.64
N ILE A 116 -4.68 34.60 9.84
CA ILE A 116 -4.45 33.98 11.16
C ILE A 116 -2.96 33.64 11.40
N PRO A 117 -2.00 34.55 11.13
CA PRO A 117 -0.57 34.27 11.32
C PRO A 117 -0.21 33.93 12.77
N GLU A 118 -1.05 34.31 13.74
CA GLU A 118 -0.93 33.96 15.15
C GLU A 118 -1.28 32.49 15.44
N LEU A 119 -2.03 31.82 14.56
CA LEU A 119 -2.44 30.43 14.72
C LEU A 119 -1.72 29.48 13.77
N SER A 120 -1.42 29.93 12.54
CA SER A 120 -0.81 29.08 11.51
C SER A 120 0.21 29.86 10.69
N ARG A 121 1.38 29.24 10.47
CA ARG A 121 2.38 29.73 9.51
C ARG A 121 2.07 29.36 8.06
N ALA A 122 0.98 28.64 7.80
CA ALA A 122 0.61 28.25 6.45
C ALA A 122 0.38 29.49 5.59
N ASP A 123 1.17 29.61 4.53
CA ASP A 123 1.25 30.83 3.74
C ASP A 123 -0.10 31.25 3.11
N ILE A 124 -1.01 30.30 2.87
CA ILE A 124 -2.36 30.60 2.38
C ILE A 124 -3.21 31.45 3.34
N PHE A 125 -2.83 31.54 4.62
CA PHE A 125 -3.53 32.30 5.66
C PHE A 125 -2.77 33.54 6.12
N SER A 126 -1.67 33.90 5.45
CA SER A 126 -0.76 34.95 5.95
C SER A 126 -1.26 36.37 5.67
N THR A 127 -2.01 36.61 4.59
CA THR A 127 -2.47 37.95 4.21
C THR A 127 -3.87 37.97 3.61
N LYS A 128 -4.62 39.04 3.88
CA LYS A 128 -5.99 39.23 3.36
C LYS A 128 -5.96 39.39 1.84
N GLY A 129 -6.90 38.77 1.14
CA GLY A 129 -7.01 38.76 -0.31
C GLY A 129 -6.07 37.76 -1.00
N LYS A 130 -5.26 37.01 -0.25
CA LYS A 130 -4.37 36.00 -0.83
C LYS A 130 -5.19 34.87 -1.44
N LYS A 131 -4.91 34.56 -2.71
CA LYS A 131 -5.64 33.55 -3.49
C LYS A 131 -4.84 32.27 -3.67
N CYS A 132 -5.53 31.14 -3.58
CA CYS A 132 -4.97 29.83 -3.85
C CYS A 132 -5.87 29.08 -4.84
N PRO A 133 -5.37 28.60 -5.99
CA PRO A 133 -6.13 27.74 -6.88
C PRO A 133 -6.56 26.46 -6.16
N ILE A 134 -7.79 26.01 -6.41
CA ILE A 134 -8.34 24.79 -5.82
C ILE A 134 -9.01 23.89 -6.86
N THR A 135 -9.09 22.61 -6.53
CA THR A 135 -10.05 21.67 -7.15
C THR A 135 -10.86 21.03 -6.04
N VAL A 136 -12.18 20.98 -6.21
CA VAL A 136 -13.10 20.32 -5.27
C VAL A 136 -13.74 19.14 -5.95
N ARG A 137 -13.82 18.00 -5.24
CA ARG A 137 -14.60 16.84 -5.64
C ARG A 137 -15.62 16.52 -4.56
N PHE A 138 -16.87 16.41 -4.98
CA PHE A 138 -17.98 15.92 -4.20
C PHE A 138 -18.30 14.48 -4.59
N SER A 139 -18.92 13.73 -3.69
CA SER A 139 -19.24 12.31 -3.93
C SER A 139 -20.26 11.78 -2.95
N THR A 140 -20.92 10.66 -3.27
CA THR A 140 -21.52 9.76 -2.27
C THR A 140 -20.42 8.93 -1.59
N VAL A 141 -20.72 7.84 -0.88
CA VAL A 141 -19.73 6.98 -0.18
C VAL A 141 -19.84 5.51 -0.58
N GLY A 142 -21.00 4.88 -0.34
CA GLY A 142 -21.14 3.42 -0.42
C GLY A 142 -21.24 2.88 -1.84
N GLY A 143 -22.00 3.59 -2.69
CA GLY A 143 -22.30 3.18 -4.06
C GLY A 143 -21.12 3.22 -5.02
N GLU A 144 -21.17 2.39 -6.06
CA GLU A 144 -20.19 2.34 -7.15
C GLU A 144 -20.29 3.60 -8.05
N SER A 145 -19.34 3.78 -8.96
CA SER A 145 -19.26 4.93 -9.89
C SER A 145 -20.53 5.15 -10.73
N GLY A 146 -21.30 4.09 -11.00
CA GLY A 146 -22.60 4.14 -11.71
C GLY A 146 -23.82 4.37 -10.81
N SER A 147 -23.66 4.50 -9.50
CA SER A 147 -24.80 4.67 -8.57
C SER A 147 -25.46 6.06 -8.67
N PRO A 148 -26.71 6.23 -8.21
CA PRO A 148 -27.40 7.52 -8.21
C PRO A 148 -26.82 8.53 -7.20
N ASP A 149 -26.69 9.80 -7.61
CA ASP A 149 -26.22 10.91 -6.77
C ASP A 149 -27.10 11.17 -5.52
N LEU A 150 -28.39 10.86 -5.61
CA LEU A 150 -29.39 11.13 -4.56
C LEU A 150 -29.65 9.92 -3.65
N ALA A 151 -28.75 8.94 -3.62
CA ALA A 151 -28.77 7.91 -2.58
C ALA A 151 -28.69 8.53 -1.18
N ARG A 152 -29.38 7.96 -0.20
CA ARG A 152 -29.22 8.36 1.21
C ARG A 152 -27.86 7.88 1.71
N ASP A 153 -26.93 8.81 1.85
CA ASP A 153 -25.50 8.53 2.07
C ASP A 153 -24.84 9.78 2.71
N PRO A 154 -23.68 9.70 3.39
CA PRO A 154 -22.86 10.89 3.56
C PRO A 154 -22.41 11.41 2.19
N ARG A 155 -21.97 12.66 2.13
CA ARG A 155 -21.29 13.19 0.93
C ARG A 155 -19.84 13.48 1.23
N GLY A 156 -18.94 12.98 0.39
CA GLY A 156 -17.55 13.44 0.37
C GLY A 156 -17.46 14.89 -0.10
N PHE A 157 -16.58 15.66 0.51
CA PHE A 157 -16.31 17.07 0.23
C PHE A 157 -14.79 17.28 0.27
N SER A 158 -14.08 16.89 -0.79
CA SER A 158 -12.62 16.94 -0.82
C SER A 158 -12.12 18.17 -1.57
N VAL A 159 -11.20 18.94 -0.97
CA VAL A 159 -10.61 20.16 -1.55
C VAL A 159 -9.09 20.01 -1.62
N LYS A 160 -8.51 20.23 -2.81
CA LYS A 160 -7.06 20.29 -3.04
C LYS A 160 -6.68 21.74 -3.25
N PHE A 161 -5.91 22.31 -2.32
CA PHE A 161 -5.34 23.64 -2.38
C PHE A 161 -3.92 23.56 -2.94
N ARG A 162 -3.65 24.24 -4.05
CA ARG A 162 -2.32 24.27 -4.67
C ARG A 162 -1.52 25.46 -4.14
N THR A 163 -1.03 25.32 -2.92
CA THR A 163 -0.30 26.37 -2.22
C THR A 163 1.11 26.55 -2.80
N GLU A 164 1.77 27.67 -2.49
CA GLU A 164 3.16 27.91 -2.91
C GLU A 164 4.16 26.96 -2.24
N GLU A 165 3.74 26.26 -1.18
CA GLU A 165 4.57 25.35 -0.38
C GLU A 165 4.17 23.88 -0.53
N GLY A 166 3.39 23.54 -1.56
CA GLY A 166 2.91 22.19 -1.81
C GLY A 166 1.39 22.11 -1.83
N ASN A 167 0.87 20.95 -2.21
CA ASN A 167 -0.57 20.71 -2.15
C ASN A 167 -0.99 20.49 -0.68
N TRP A 168 -2.10 21.12 -0.30
CA TRP A 168 -2.85 20.78 0.90
C TRP A 168 -4.15 20.10 0.49
N ASP A 169 -4.41 18.90 0.99
CA ASP A 169 -5.65 18.18 0.68
C ASP A 169 -6.55 18.10 1.93
N MET A 170 -7.65 18.85 1.92
CA MET A 170 -8.71 18.73 2.91
C MET A 170 -9.70 17.65 2.46
N VAL A 171 -9.59 16.46 3.05
CA VAL A 171 -10.41 15.30 2.68
C VAL A 171 -11.55 15.14 3.68
N ALA A 172 -12.64 15.85 3.40
CA ALA A 172 -13.75 16.12 4.30
C ALA A 172 -15.06 15.42 3.86
N ASN A 173 -16.10 15.52 4.70
CA ASN A 173 -17.48 15.09 4.42
C ASN A 173 -18.48 16.23 4.64
N ASN A 174 -19.74 16.04 4.24
CA ASN A 174 -20.84 16.97 4.51
C ASN A 174 -21.41 16.90 5.94
N THR A 175 -20.85 16.04 6.78
CA THR A 175 -21.23 15.85 8.19
C THR A 175 -20.05 16.15 9.11
N PRO A 176 -20.28 16.73 10.30
CA PRO A 176 -19.21 17.09 11.23
C PRO A 176 -18.60 15.91 11.99
N VAL A 177 -19.21 14.73 11.89
CA VAL A 177 -18.80 13.50 12.58
C VAL A 177 -18.80 12.33 11.60
N PHE A 178 -18.25 11.20 12.05
CA PHE A 178 -18.26 9.93 11.32
C PHE A 178 -18.85 8.80 12.18
N PHE A 179 -18.98 7.60 11.59
CA PHE A 179 -19.64 6.45 12.21
C PHE A 179 -18.78 5.70 13.24
N LEU A 180 -17.48 5.99 13.32
CA LEU A 180 -16.53 5.22 14.11
C LEU A 180 -15.42 6.10 14.66
N ARG A 181 -14.82 5.64 15.76
CA ARG A 181 -13.62 6.23 16.39
C ARG A 181 -12.43 5.29 16.44
N ASP A 182 -12.63 3.99 16.22
CA ASP A 182 -11.56 3.00 16.10
C ASP A 182 -11.30 2.66 14.63
N PRO A 183 -10.11 2.95 14.06
CA PRO A 183 -9.86 2.86 12.62
C PRO A 183 -9.96 1.44 12.06
N ALA A 184 -9.68 0.41 12.86
CA ALA A 184 -9.78 -0.99 12.45
C ALA A 184 -11.22 -1.39 12.04
N LYS A 185 -12.23 -0.63 12.47
CA LYS A 185 -13.63 -0.84 12.10
C LYS A 185 -13.95 -0.37 10.68
N PHE A 186 -13.12 0.47 10.06
CA PHE A 186 -13.45 1.10 8.77
C PHE A 186 -13.72 0.08 7.65
N PRO A 187 -12.89 -0.95 7.41
CA PRO A 187 -13.20 -1.94 6.37
C PRO A 187 -14.50 -2.70 6.65
N GLN A 188 -14.73 -3.10 7.90
CA GLN A 188 -15.95 -3.81 8.31
C GLN A 188 -17.20 -2.96 8.12
N PHE A 189 -17.13 -1.70 8.54
CA PHE A 189 -18.17 -0.71 8.31
C PHE A 189 -18.47 -0.58 6.82
N ILE A 190 -17.46 -0.32 5.98
CA ILE A 190 -17.67 -0.12 4.55
C ILE A 190 -18.24 -1.36 3.86
N HIS A 191 -17.86 -2.57 4.26
CA HIS A 191 -18.48 -3.79 3.73
C HIS A 191 -20.01 -3.80 3.95
N THR A 192 -20.47 -3.32 5.11
CA THR A 192 -21.92 -3.26 5.44
C THR A 192 -22.69 -2.20 4.64
N GLN A 193 -21.98 -1.20 4.09
CA GLN A 193 -22.56 -0.16 3.24
C GLN A 193 -22.46 -0.50 1.74
N LYS A 194 -21.83 -1.63 1.39
CA LYS A 194 -21.70 -2.12 0.02
C LYS A 194 -22.68 -3.26 -0.24
N ARG A 195 -22.17 -4.36 -0.79
CA ARG A 195 -22.95 -5.47 -1.30
C ARG A 195 -22.72 -6.68 -0.43
N ASP A 196 -23.81 -7.40 -0.16
CA ASP A 196 -23.75 -8.71 0.46
C ASP A 196 -22.90 -9.67 -0.40
N PRO A 197 -21.97 -10.43 0.18
CA PRO A 197 -21.03 -11.25 -0.58
C PRO A 197 -21.68 -12.45 -1.29
N GLN A 198 -22.86 -12.91 -0.84
CA GLN A 198 -23.55 -14.06 -1.44
C GLN A 198 -24.51 -13.63 -2.55
N THR A 199 -25.32 -12.61 -2.30
CA THR A 199 -26.42 -12.16 -3.17
C THR A 199 -26.02 -10.99 -4.05
N HIS A 200 -24.95 -10.28 -3.71
CA HIS A 200 -24.51 -9.05 -4.36
C HIS A 200 -25.52 -7.90 -4.31
N LEU A 201 -26.55 -8.02 -3.47
CA LEU A 201 -27.56 -6.99 -3.22
C LEU A 201 -27.02 -5.94 -2.25
N ASN A 202 -27.55 -4.72 -2.36
CA ASN A 202 -27.23 -3.66 -1.42
C ASN A 202 -28.30 -3.56 -0.31
N HIS A 203 -28.05 -2.71 0.67
CA HIS A 203 -28.94 -2.54 1.82
C HIS A 203 -30.31 -1.88 1.52
N MET A 204 -30.60 -1.54 0.26
CA MET A 204 -31.92 -1.08 -0.19
C MET A 204 -32.84 -2.25 -0.54
N ASP A 205 -32.29 -3.46 -0.73
CA ASP A 205 -33.05 -4.69 -0.90
C ASP A 205 -33.14 -5.51 0.40
N ASP A 206 -32.04 -5.58 1.16
CA ASP A 206 -31.99 -6.23 2.47
C ASP A 206 -31.08 -5.46 3.43
N SER A 207 -31.67 -4.84 4.46
CA SER A 207 -30.94 -3.98 5.39
C SER A 207 -30.35 -4.71 6.60
N PHE A 208 -30.32 -6.05 6.60
CA PHE A 208 -29.76 -6.84 7.70
C PHE A 208 -28.33 -6.44 8.07
N MET A 209 -27.38 -6.46 7.12
CA MET A 209 -25.97 -6.11 7.40
C MET A 209 -25.81 -4.67 7.92
N PHE A 210 -26.67 -3.76 7.44
CA PHE A 210 -26.68 -2.36 7.85
C PHE A 210 -27.07 -2.23 9.32
N TRP A 211 -28.21 -2.82 9.72
CA TRP A 211 -28.68 -2.72 11.10
C TRP A 211 -27.93 -3.62 12.06
N ASP A 212 -27.47 -4.79 11.64
CA ASP A 212 -26.65 -5.67 12.48
C ASP A 212 -25.36 -4.95 12.90
N TYR A 213 -24.64 -4.35 11.95
CA TYR A 213 -23.42 -3.59 12.26
C TYR A 213 -23.70 -2.42 13.23
N PHE A 214 -24.68 -1.57 12.96
CA PHE A 214 -24.96 -0.41 13.82
C PHE A 214 -25.46 -0.81 15.21
N SER A 215 -26.25 -1.87 15.30
CA SER A 215 -26.73 -2.41 16.58
C SER A 215 -25.62 -3.04 17.45
N GLN A 216 -24.43 -3.22 16.88
CA GLN A 216 -23.22 -3.74 17.52
C GLN A 216 -22.14 -2.68 17.73
N ASN A 217 -22.30 -1.48 17.17
CA ASN A 217 -21.36 -0.36 17.22
C ASN A 217 -22.12 0.94 17.53
N PRO A 218 -22.69 1.07 18.74
CA PRO A 218 -23.52 2.22 19.13
C PRO A 218 -22.82 3.57 19.06
N GLU A 219 -21.48 3.64 19.01
CA GLU A 219 -20.76 4.92 18.82
C GLU A 219 -21.12 5.62 17.50
N SER A 220 -21.68 4.87 16.55
CA SER A 220 -22.14 5.37 15.25
C SER A 220 -23.40 6.24 15.32
N ILE A 221 -24.13 6.21 16.44
CA ILE A 221 -25.51 6.69 16.55
C ILE A 221 -25.69 8.14 16.10
N HIS A 222 -24.71 9.00 16.39
CA HIS A 222 -24.76 10.40 15.99
C HIS A 222 -24.77 10.56 14.47
N GLN A 223 -23.86 9.87 13.78
CA GLN A 223 -23.79 9.93 12.33
C GLN A 223 -24.95 9.18 11.67
N VAL A 224 -25.44 8.08 12.26
CA VAL A 224 -26.67 7.40 11.80
C VAL A 224 -27.87 8.35 11.84
N MET A 225 -28.01 9.14 12.91
CA MET A 225 -29.07 10.14 12.98
C MET A 225 -28.96 11.19 11.88
N ILE A 226 -27.75 11.69 11.60
CA ILE A 226 -27.53 12.68 10.54
C ILE A 226 -27.83 12.07 9.16
N LEU A 227 -27.40 10.83 8.91
CA LEU A 227 -27.65 10.09 7.66
C LEU A 227 -29.14 9.87 7.41
N MET A 228 -29.89 9.46 8.44
CA MET A 228 -31.32 9.17 8.32
C MET A 228 -32.20 10.42 8.42
N GLY A 229 -31.62 11.56 8.81
CA GLY A 229 -32.26 12.87 8.73
C GLY A 229 -32.16 13.52 7.35
N ASP A 230 -32.50 14.81 7.28
CA ASP A 230 -32.55 15.57 6.02
C ASP A 230 -31.18 15.73 5.34
N ARG A 231 -30.08 15.67 6.09
CA ARG A 231 -28.72 15.81 5.53
C ARG A 231 -28.24 14.58 4.75
N GLY A 232 -28.97 13.46 4.80
CA GLY A 232 -28.64 12.24 4.06
C GLY A 232 -28.87 12.34 2.55
N ILE A 233 -29.70 13.28 2.09
CA ILE A 233 -29.97 13.52 0.67
C ILE A 233 -29.98 15.04 0.42
N PRO A 234 -28.80 15.69 0.31
CA PRO A 234 -28.75 17.10 -0.03
C PRO A 234 -29.30 17.35 -1.44
N ASP A 235 -29.92 18.52 -1.61
CA ASP A 235 -30.40 19.02 -2.90
C ASP A 235 -29.22 19.54 -3.72
N GLY A 236 -28.47 18.63 -4.33
CA GLY A 236 -27.24 18.96 -5.04
C GLY A 236 -26.06 19.33 -4.12
N TYR A 237 -24.87 19.42 -4.71
CA TYR A 237 -23.63 19.66 -3.96
C TYR A 237 -23.52 21.10 -3.44
N ARG A 238 -24.19 22.07 -4.07
CA ARG A 238 -24.05 23.50 -3.74
C ARG A 238 -24.76 23.89 -2.45
N PHE A 239 -25.73 23.08 -2.00
CA PHE A 239 -26.56 23.35 -0.82
C PHE A 239 -26.22 22.45 0.37
N MET A 240 -24.95 22.05 0.48
CA MET A 240 -24.44 21.35 1.66
C MET A 240 -23.19 22.03 2.23
N HIS A 241 -23.03 21.91 3.55
CA HIS A 241 -21.78 22.26 4.21
C HIS A 241 -20.74 21.16 4.00
N GLY A 242 -19.47 21.48 4.21
CA GLY A 242 -18.36 20.54 4.36
C GLY A 242 -17.72 20.68 5.73
N TYR A 243 -17.12 19.60 6.23
CA TYR A 243 -16.48 19.53 7.53
C TYR A 243 -15.27 18.62 7.44
N ALA A 244 -14.14 19.05 7.98
CA ALA A 244 -12.98 18.18 8.14
C ALA A 244 -13.32 16.89 8.91
N GLY A 245 -14.27 16.99 9.86
CA GLY A 245 -14.62 15.95 10.82
C GLY A 245 -13.56 15.84 11.90
N HIS A 246 -12.33 15.52 11.47
CA HIS A 246 -11.18 15.40 12.36
C HIS A 246 -10.76 16.74 12.96
N THR A 247 -10.15 16.63 14.14
CA THR A 247 -9.31 17.67 14.70
C THR A 247 -7.96 17.69 13.97
N LEU A 248 -7.49 18.89 13.62
CA LEU A 248 -6.15 19.15 13.10
C LEU A 248 -5.39 20.02 14.10
N LYS A 249 -4.08 20.18 13.90
CA LYS A 249 -3.25 21.15 14.60
C LYS A 249 -2.90 22.30 13.66
N LEU A 250 -3.05 23.53 14.15
CA LEU A 250 -2.50 24.72 13.51
C LEU A 250 -1.27 25.16 14.31
N VAL A 251 -0.14 25.35 13.62
CA VAL A 251 1.15 25.71 14.22
C VAL A 251 1.60 27.04 13.65
N ASN A 252 1.85 28.02 14.52
CA ASN A 252 2.29 29.35 14.12
C ASN A 252 3.81 29.40 13.84
N LYS A 253 4.32 30.59 13.51
CA LYS A 253 5.75 30.80 13.21
C LYS A 253 6.67 30.66 14.43
N ASP A 254 6.13 30.82 15.63
CA ASP A 254 6.88 30.78 16.90
C ASP A 254 6.89 29.35 17.50
N GLY A 255 6.22 28.40 16.84
CA GLY A 255 6.13 27.00 17.26
C GLY A 255 4.91 26.70 18.14
N ASP A 256 4.17 27.72 18.59
CA ASP A 256 2.95 27.53 19.35
C ASP A 256 1.86 26.90 18.47
N TRP A 257 0.97 26.13 19.10
CA TRP A 257 -0.06 25.40 18.38
C TRP A 257 -1.40 25.36 19.10
N VAL A 258 -2.45 25.16 18.32
CA VAL A 258 -3.82 24.90 18.80
C VAL A 258 -4.45 23.76 18.01
N TYR A 259 -5.39 23.04 18.64
CA TYR A 259 -6.30 22.16 17.93
C TYR A 259 -7.34 22.98 17.16
N ALA A 260 -7.72 22.52 15.98
CA ALA A 260 -8.72 23.17 15.13
C ALA A 260 -9.65 22.17 14.44
N GLN A 261 -10.93 22.51 14.36
CA GLN A 261 -11.89 21.90 13.43
C GLN A 261 -12.20 22.90 12.32
N ILE A 262 -12.19 22.43 11.07
CA ILE A 262 -12.41 23.26 9.88
C ILE A 262 -13.79 22.98 9.28
N HIS A 263 -14.52 24.05 9.00
CA HIS A 263 -15.89 24.05 8.51
C HIS A 263 -15.97 24.84 7.19
N MET A 264 -16.64 24.28 6.19
CA MET A 264 -16.89 24.89 4.89
C MET A 264 -18.39 25.14 4.76
N LYS A 265 -18.82 26.36 5.08
CA LYS A 265 -20.23 26.75 5.18
C LYS A 265 -20.71 27.29 3.85
N SER A 266 -21.56 26.52 3.14
CA SER A 266 -22.23 26.98 1.92
C SER A 266 -22.90 28.33 2.13
N GLN A 267 -22.61 29.28 1.24
CA GLN A 267 -23.23 30.60 1.22
C GLN A 267 -24.61 30.58 0.53
N GLN A 268 -24.96 29.46 -0.11
CA GLN A 268 -26.27 29.22 -0.71
C GLN A 268 -27.30 28.72 0.31
N GLY A 269 -26.88 28.48 1.56
CA GLY A 269 -27.67 27.80 2.57
C GLY A 269 -27.65 26.27 2.44
N THR A 270 -28.51 25.59 3.19
CA THR A 270 -28.66 24.13 3.12
C THR A 270 -30.04 23.73 2.66
N LYS A 271 -30.11 22.74 1.77
CA LYS A 271 -31.36 22.17 1.24
C LYS A 271 -31.24 20.65 1.16
N PHE A 272 -32.38 19.98 1.08
CA PHE A 272 -32.46 18.52 1.00
C PHE A 272 -33.60 18.10 0.06
N ILE A 273 -33.51 16.87 -0.42
CA ILE A 273 -34.54 16.18 -1.19
C ILE A 273 -35.12 15.07 -0.32
N THR A 274 -36.43 14.85 -0.36
CA THR A 274 -37.07 13.77 0.39
C THR A 274 -36.71 12.40 -0.22
N GLN A 275 -36.91 11.32 0.54
CA GLN A 275 -36.66 9.97 0.02
C GLN A 275 -37.53 9.67 -1.21
N GLU A 276 -38.79 10.12 -1.22
CA GLU A 276 -39.73 9.94 -2.33
C GLU A 276 -39.29 10.73 -3.57
N ASP A 277 -38.98 12.01 -3.40
CA ASP A 277 -38.57 12.88 -4.51
C ASP A 277 -37.24 12.44 -5.15
N SER A 278 -36.34 11.82 -4.37
CA SER A 278 -35.04 11.35 -4.86
C SER A 278 -35.16 10.32 -5.98
N MET A 279 -36.25 9.54 -6.01
CA MET A 279 -36.47 8.47 -6.98
C MET A 279 -36.95 8.98 -8.35
N THR A 280 -37.39 10.23 -8.43
CA THR A 280 -37.93 10.84 -9.67
C THR A 280 -36.90 11.69 -10.42
N ASN A 281 -35.76 11.98 -9.77
CA ASN A 281 -34.71 12.81 -10.31
C ASN A 281 -33.69 12.01 -11.13
N SER A 282 -32.87 12.71 -11.92
CA SER A 282 -31.76 12.09 -12.65
C SER A 282 -30.81 11.36 -11.70
N ALA A 283 -30.29 10.20 -12.11
CA ALA A 283 -29.22 9.52 -11.37
C ALA A 283 -27.93 10.35 -11.28
N ASP A 284 -27.78 11.38 -12.12
CA ASP A 284 -26.64 12.31 -12.15
C ASP A 284 -27.02 13.73 -11.69
N TYR A 285 -28.09 13.85 -10.89
CA TYR A 285 -28.69 15.14 -10.51
C TYR A 285 -27.68 16.15 -9.95
N SER A 286 -26.85 15.74 -8.99
CA SER A 286 -25.98 16.66 -8.25
C SER A 286 -24.79 17.10 -9.10
N GLY A 287 -24.23 16.19 -9.90
CA GLY A 287 -23.19 16.52 -10.87
C GLY A 287 -23.69 17.46 -11.97
N LYS A 288 -24.90 17.21 -12.48
CA LYS A 288 -25.57 18.07 -13.46
C LYS A 288 -25.83 19.47 -12.91
N ASP A 289 -26.41 19.59 -11.72
CA ASP A 289 -26.67 20.89 -11.06
C ASP A 289 -25.37 21.72 -10.94
N LEU A 290 -24.29 21.10 -10.42
CA LEU A 290 -23.02 21.79 -10.26
C LEU A 290 -22.46 22.29 -11.60
N PHE A 291 -22.46 21.42 -12.61
CA PHE A 291 -21.92 21.74 -13.93
C PHE A 291 -22.73 22.86 -14.61
N GLU A 292 -24.06 22.76 -14.59
CA GLU A 292 -24.95 23.74 -15.22
C GLU A 292 -24.90 25.10 -14.51
N ALA A 293 -24.84 25.11 -13.17
CA ALA A 293 -24.71 26.35 -12.40
C ALA A 293 -23.42 27.11 -12.76
N ILE A 294 -22.27 26.42 -12.78
CA ILE A 294 -20.99 27.03 -13.15
C ILE A 294 -21.00 27.51 -14.60
N LYS A 295 -21.55 26.72 -15.52
CA LYS A 295 -21.70 27.10 -16.93
C LYS A 295 -22.57 28.35 -17.11
N ALA A 296 -23.58 28.53 -16.26
CA ALA A 296 -24.46 29.69 -16.26
C ALA A 296 -23.88 30.92 -15.53
N GLY A 297 -22.70 30.81 -14.91
CA GLY A 297 -22.10 31.88 -14.12
C GLY A 297 -22.63 31.98 -12.68
N ASP A 298 -23.46 31.04 -12.22
CA ASP A 298 -23.93 30.92 -10.84
C ASP A 298 -22.91 30.15 -9.99
N TYR A 299 -21.80 30.82 -9.70
CA TYR A 299 -20.64 30.21 -9.03
C TYR A 299 -20.92 29.95 -7.55
N PRO A 300 -20.96 28.68 -7.10
CA PRO A 300 -21.21 28.38 -5.70
C PRO A 300 -20.02 28.74 -4.81
N LYS A 301 -20.32 29.17 -3.59
CA LYS A 301 -19.35 29.66 -2.61
C LYS A 301 -19.49 29.01 -1.25
N TRP A 302 -18.38 28.89 -0.54
CA TRP A 302 -18.33 28.42 0.85
C TRP A 302 -17.42 29.31 1.68
N SER A 303 -17.90 29.76 2.83
CA SER A 303 -17.05 30.34 3.87
C SER A 303 -16.21 29.24 4.53
N VAL A 304 -14.92 29.47 4.71
CA VAL A 304 -14.03 28.59 5.48
C VAL A 304 -13.88 29.16 6.87
N GLU A 305 -14.28 28.38 7.88
CA GLU A 305 -14.35 28.79 9.28
C GLU A 305 -13.68 27.75 10.17
N ILE A 306 -13.15 28.19 11.31
CA ILE A 306 -12.48 27.31 12.28
C ILE A 306 -13.08 27.45 13.68
N GLN A 307 -13.14 26.33 14.41
CA GLN A 307 -13.18 26.31 15.87
C GLN A 307 -11.77 26.00 16.37
N THR A 308 -11.36 26.53 17.52
CA THR A 308 -10.01 26.30 18.09
C THR A 308 -10.08 25.93 19.56
N MET A 309 -9.19 25.03 20.00
CA MET A 309 -8.92 24.71 21.41
C MET A 309 -7.41 24.73 21.65
N THR A 310 -6.96 25.38 22.71
CA THR A 310 -5.62 25.15 23.26
C THR A 310 -5.52 23.74 23.85
N ALA A 311 -4.31 23.24 24.05
CA ALA A 311 -4.07 21.95 24.70
C ALA A 311 -4.79 21.83 26.05
N LYS A 312 -4.71 22.88 26.88
CA LYS A 312 -5.38 22.97 28.17
C LYS A 312 -6.91 22.96 28.03
N GLU A 313 -7.47 23.72 27.09
CA GLU A 313 -8.91 23.71 26.85
C GLU A 313 -9.42 22.34 26.38
N ALA A 314 -8.60 21.56 25.66
CA ALA A 314 -8.95 20.19 25.28
C ALA A 314 -9.00 19.25 26.49
N GLU A 315 -8.05 19.37 27.43
CA GLU A 315 -8.09 18.65 28.72
C GLU A 315 -9.33 19.04 29.53
N GLU A 316 -9.61 20.35 29.64
CA GLU A 316 -10.78 20.86 30.34
C GLU A 316 -12.10 20.45 29.67
N ALA A 317 -12.14 20.34 28.35
CA ALA A 317 -13.32 19.87 27.61
C ALA A 317 -13.64 18.41 27.96
N TRP A 318 -12.63 17.56 28.13
CA TRP A 318 -12.84 16.21 28.62
C TRP A 318 -13.26 16.17 30.10
N GLU A 319 -12.57 16.92 30.97
CA GLU A 319 -12.85 16.92 32.41
C GLU A 319 -14.27 17.38 32.72
N ASN A 320 -14.70 18.48 32.12
CA ASN A 320 -15.95 19.16 32.44
C ASN A 320 -17.12 18.66 31.58
N ASP A 321 -16.89 18.45 30.28
CA ASP A 321 -17.98 18.21 29.32
C ASP A 321 -17.94 16.80 28.69
N LYS A 322 -16.89 16.01 28.98
CA LYS A 322 -16.64 14.68 28.38
C LYS A 322 -16.53 14.73 26.86
N ILE A 323 -16.01 15.84 26.32
CA ILE A 323 -15.74 15.99 24.89
C ILE A 323 -14.32 15.52 24.63
N ASN A 324 -14.18 14.45 23.85
CA ASN A 324 -12.89 13.99 23.38
C ASN A 324 -12.53 14.68 22.06
N VAL A 325 -11.44 15.44 22.07
CA VAL A 325 -10.93 16.18 20.91
C VAL A 325 -10.43 15.27 19.79
N PHE A 326 -10.08 14.01 20.09
CA PHE A 326 -9.58 13.02 19.14
C PHE A 326 -10.66 12.03 18.68
N ASP A 327 -11.91 12.23 19.09
CA ASP A 327 -13.02 11.34 18.78
C ASP A 327 -13.85 11.90 17.62
N LEU A 328 -13.74 11.24 16.46
CA LEU A 328 -14.44 11.63 15.23
C LEU A 328 -15.97 11.49 15.32
N THR A 329 -16.51 10.92 16.39
CA THR A 329 -17.96 10.83 16.63
C THR A 329 -18.51 12.01 17.46
N HIS A 330 -17.63 12.87 17.99
CA HIS A 330 -17.97 14.03 18.82
C HIS A 330 -17.96 15.36 18.04
N VAL A 331 -18.77 16.31 18.50
CA VAL A 331 -18.79 17.70 17.99
C VAL A 331 -18.40 18.67 19.09
N TRP A 332 -17.83 19.82 18.70
CA TRP A 332 -17.51 20.89 19.64
C TRP A 332 -18.68 21.90 19.72
N PRO A 333 -19.26 22.15 20.91
CA PRO A 333 -20.34 23.10 21.07
C PRO A 333 -19.93 24.51 20.61
N GLN A 334 -20.60 25.03 19.58
CA GLN A 334 -20.27 26.34 18.99
C GLN A 334 -20.50 27.51 19.95
N GLY A 335 -21.34 27.35 20.98
CA GLY A 335 -21.51 28.36 22.02
C GLY A 335 -20.29 28.53 22.93
N ARG A 336 -19.45 27.48 23.07
CA ARG A 336 -18.21 27.50 23.85
C ARG A 336 -17.00 27.76 22.97
N TYR A 337 -16.96 27.15 21.79
CA TYR A 337 -15.89 27.30 20.81
C TYR A 337 -16.46 27.91 19.53
N PRO A 338 -16.59 29.25 19.44
CA PRO A 338 -17.28 29.89 18.32
C PRO A 338 -16.52 29.75 17.00
N LEU A 339 -17.28 29.72 15.90
CA LEU A 339 -16.73 29.70 14.55
C LEU A 339 -16.09 31.04 14.20
N LYS A 340 -14.87 30.99 13.66
CA LYS A 340 -14.14 32.15 13.14
C LYS A 340 -13.90 31.97 11.65
N LYS A 341 -14.45 32.86 10.82
CA LYS A 341 -14.20 32.87 9.37
C LYS A 341 -12.75 33.25 9.09
N ILE A 342 -12.05 32.46 8.30
CA ILE A 342 -10.65 32.71 7.86
C ILE A 342 -10.55 32.99 6.36
N GLY A 343 -11.53 32.54 5.58
CA GLY A 343 -11.52 32.67 4.13
C GLY A 343 -12.83 32.24 3.51
N GLU A 344 -12.83 32.15 2.20
CA GLU A 344 -13.90 31.54 1.41
C GLU A 344 -13.34 30.98 0.11
N PHE A 345 -14.06 30.07 -0.52
CA PHE A 345 -13.72 29.66 -1.88
C PHE A 345 -14.93 29.71 -2.80
N THR A 346 -14.63 29.94 -4.09
CA THR A 346 -15.61 30.01 -5.18
C THR A 346 -15.23 28.97 -6.24
N LEU A 347 -16.20 28.17 -6.70
CA LEU A 347 -16.01 27.26 -7.85
C LEU A 347 -16.54 27.95 -9.10
N ASN A 348 -15.65 28.18 -10.07
CA ASN A 348 -15.96 29.01 -11.24
C ASN A 348 -15.55 28.40 -12.58
N GLU A 349 -15.02 27.17 -12.58
CA GLU A 349 -14.60 26.49 -13.80
C GLU A 349 -14.98 25.00 -13.73
N ASN A 350 -15.65 24.51 -14.77
CA ASN A 350 -15.95 23.09 -14.93
C ASN A 350 -14.73 22.33 -15.48
N PRO A 351 -14.59 21.03 -15.18
CA PRO A 351 -13.61 20.19 -15.86
C PRO A 351 -13.90 20.17 -17.37
N ILE A 352 -12.85 20.18 -18.17
CA ILE A 352 -12.92 19.96 -19.62
C ILE A 352 -12.99 18.46 -19.91
N ASN A 353 -12.27 17.64 -19.14
CA ASN A 353 -12.33 16.19 -19.22
C ASN A 353 -12.56 15.58 -17.83
N TYR A 354 -13.74 14.97 -17.63
CA TYR A 354 -14.11 14.35 -16.35
C TYR A 354 -13.10 13.29 -15.90
N PHE A 355 -12.66 12.41 -16.80
CA PHE A 355 -11.77 11.31 -16.43
C PHE A 355 -10.40 11.85 -15.96
N ALA A 356 -9.79 12.76 -16.71
CA ALA A 356 -8.49 13.34 -16.39
C ALA A 356 -8.51 14.25 -15.15
N GLU A 357 -9.57 15.04 -14.95
CA GLU A 357 -9.61 16.09 -13.93
C GLU A 357 -10.43 15.72 -12.68
N VAL A 358 -11.37 14.76 -12.77
CA VAL A 358 -12.25 14.36 -11.66
C VAL A 358 -12.08 12.88 -11.29
N GLU A 359 -11.92 11.98 -12.26
CA GLU A 359 -11.71 10.57 -11.93
C GLU A 359 -10.26 10.33 -11.47
N GLN A 360 -9.28 10.93 -12.13
CA GLN A 360 -7.85 10.75 -11.81
C GLN A 360 -7.31 11.69 -10.71
N ILE A 361 -8.09 12.65 -10.20
CA ILE A 361 -7.64 13.46 -9.05
C ILE A 361 -7.48 12.60 -7.79
N ALA A 362 -6.35 12.73 -7.12
CA ALA A 362 -5.98 11.99 -5.93
C ALA A 362 -5.84 12.95 -4.74
N PHE A 363 -6.77 12.88 -3.78
CA PHE A 363 -6.69 13.60 -2.52
C PHE A 363 -6.03 12.72 -1.46
N ASN A 364 -5.18 13.30 -0.61
CA ASN A 364 -4.48 12.58 0.44
C ASN A 364 -4.37 13.44 1.72
N PRO A 365 -5.00 13.06 2.85
CA PRO A 365 -4.93 13.85 4.08
C PRO A 365 -3.52 13.99 4.66
N ALA A 366 -2.53 13.18 4.23
CA ALA A 366 -1.12 13.38 4.59
C ALA A 366 -0.44 14.54 3.84
N HIS A 367 -1.07 15.10 2.81
CA HIS A 367 -0.57 16.30 2.14
C HIS A 367 -0.94 17.53 2.97
N MET A 368 -0.06 17.94 3.87
CA MET A 368 -0.20 19.15 4.69
C MET A 368 1.03 20.06 4.51
N PRO A 369 0.84 21.36 4.20
CA PRO A 369 1.93 22.33 4.13
C PRO A 369 2.37 22.74 5.55
N PRO A 370 3.54 23.40 5.69
CA PRO A 370 3.99 23.91 6.98
C PRO A 370 2.92 24.75 7.70
N GLY A 371 2.68 24.45 8.98
CA GLY A 371 1.70 25.16 9.81
C GLY A 371 0.34 24.48 9.94
N ILE A 372 0.15 23.34 9.28
CA ILE A 372 -1.00 22.45 9.43
C ILE A 372 -0.46 21.05 9.68
N GLU A 373 -0.91 20.42 10.76
CA GLU A 373 -0.43 19.10 11.21
C GLU A 373 -1.60 18.18 11.59
N PRO A 374 -1.43 16.85 11.51
CA PRO A 374 -2.44 15.92 12.01
C PRO A 374 -2.49 15.94 13.54
N SER A 375 -3.68 15.75 14.11
CA SER A 375 -3.84 15.48 15.55
C SER A 375 -3.66 13.99 15.88
N ALA A 376 -3.79 13.63 17.15
CA ALA A 376 -3.76 12.24 17.61
C ALA A 376 -5.06 11.45 17.37
N ASP A 377 -6.03 12.00 16.62
CA ASP A 377 -7.22 11.26 16.18
C ASP A 377 -6.80 9.96 15.47
N PRO A 378 -7.13 8.77 16.01
CA PRO A 378 -6.64 7.50 15.49
C PRO A 378 -7.23 7.18 14.10
N VAL A 379 -8.43 7.68 13.79
CA VAL A 379 -9.01 7.55 12.46
C VAL A 379 -8.23 8.43 11.48
N LEU A 380 -7.93 9.68 11.84
CA LEU A 380 -7.08 10.54 11.00
C LEU A 380 -5.72 9.90 10.74
N GLN A 381 -5.05 9.41 11.80
CA GLN A 381 -3.73 8.77 11.69
C GLN A 381 -3.73 7.59 10.71
N SER A 382 -4.76 6.74 10.74
CA SER A 382 -4.90 5.64 9.79
C SER A 382 -5.08 6.10 8.34
N ARG A 383 -5.80 7.22 8.13
CA ARG A 383 -6.05 7.80 6.81
C ARG A 383 -4.77 8.38 6.18
N LEU A 384 -3.80 8.82 6.98
CA LEU A 384 -2.52 9.33 6.46
C LEU A 384 -1.78 8.26 5.62
N PHE A 385 -1.97 6.98 5.95
CA PHE A 385 -1.43 5.85 5.19
C PHE A 385 -2.34 5.38 4.05
N SER A 386 -3.64 5.22 4.31
CA SER A 386 -4.57 4.53 3.40
C SER A 386 -4.69 5.20 2.02
N TYR A 387 -4.75 6.53 1.97
CA TYR A 387 -4.96 7.27 0.72
C TYR A 387 -3.78 7.14 -0.27
N PRO A 388 -2.52 7.40 0.11
CA PRO A 388 -1.41 7.25 -0.82
C PRO A 388 -1.23 5.79 -1.26
N ASP A 389 -1.57 4.81 -0.41
CA ASP A 389 -1.57 3.39 -0.78
C ASP A 389 -2.59 3.08 -1.89
N THR A 390 -3.87 3.42 -1.67
CA THR A 390 -4.92 3.11 -2.66
C THR A 390 -4.71 3.82 -4.00
N HIS A 391 -4.12 5.02 -4.04
CA HIS A 391 -3.84 5.72 -5.30
C HIS A 391 -2.74 5.03 -6.14
N ARG A 392 -1.77 4.38 -5.49
CA ARG A 392 -0.73 3.60 -6.21
C ARG A 392 -1.34 2.39 -6.92
N HIS A 393 -2.36 1.77 -6.33
CA HIS A 393 -3.11 0.70 -6.98
C HIS A 393 -4.06 1.24 -8.08
N ARG A 394 -4.80 2.30 -7.77
CA ARG A 394 -5.88 2.82 -8.62
C ARG A 394 -5.39 3.51 -9.89
N ILE A 395 -4.35 4.33 -9.77
CA ILE A 395 -3.83 5.15 -10.87
C ILE A 395 -2.45 4.67 -11.28
N GLY A 396 -1.59 4.39 -10.30
CA GLY A 396 -0.19 4.02 -10.52
C GLY A 396 0.76 4.82 -9.63
N VAL A 397 2.01 4.36 -9.53
CA VAL A 397 3.00 4.92 -8.60
C VAL A 397 3.35 6.40 -8.87
N ASN A 398 3.21 6.85 -10.12
CA ASN A 398 3.50 8.21 -10.56
C ASN A 398 2.27 9.12 -10.63
N TYR A 399 1.17 8.79 -9.95
CA TYR A 399 -0.10 9.55 -10.01
C TYR A 399 0.04 11.06 -9.71
N GLN A 400 1.06 11.45 -8.93
CA GLN A 400 1.33 12.85 -8.59
C GLN A 400 1.83 13.67 -9.79
N GLN A 401 2.33 13.02 -10.84
CA GLN A 401 2.79 13.69 -12.06
C GLN A 401 1.64 14.08 -13.00
N LEU A 402 0.45 13.49 -12.81
CA LEU A 402 -0.73 13.87 -13.58
C LEU A 402 -1.03 15.36 -13.36
N PRO A 403 -1.37 16.14 -14.42
CA PRO A 403 -1.56 17.59 -14.31
C PRO A 403 -2.50 18.03 -13.20
N VAL A 404 -3.59 17.29 -12.96
CA VAL A 404 -4.55 17.62 -11.90
C VAL A 404 -3.99 17.40 -10.49
N ASN A 405 -3.00 16.51 -10.32
CA ASN A 405 -2.38 16.18 -9.04
C ASN A 405 -1.08 16.93 -8.79
N ALA A 406 -0.46 17.49 -9.83
CA ALA A 406 0.80 18.18 -9.75
C ALA A 406 0.75 19.41 -8.82
N PRO A 407 1.79 19.66 -8.00
CA PRO A 407 1.83 20.82 -7.10
C PRO A 407 2.20 22.12 -7.84
N ARG A 408 1.76 23.26 -7.28
CA ARG A 408 2.06 24.61 -7.79
C ARG A 408 3.04 25.34 -6.86
N ASN A 409 4.24 24.78 -6.70
CA ASN A 409 5.22 25.34 -5.77
C ASN A 409 5.81 26.66 -6.29
N GLY A 410 6.08 27.60 -5.38
CA GLY A 410 6.85 28.82 -5.64
C GLY A 410 8.34 28.57 -5.89
N PHE A 411 8.75 27.29 -5.92
CA PHE A 411 10.11 26.83 -6.12
C PHE A 411 10.11 25.57 -6.99
N ARG A 412 11.26 25.22 -7.56
CA ARG A 412 11.40 23.98 -8.34
C ARG A 412 11.45 22.79 -7.39
N ALA A 413 10.34 22.04 -7.33
CA ALA A 413 10.25 20.82 -6.53
C ALA A 413 11.22 19.74 -7.05
N ALA A 414 11.81 18.99 -6.13
CA ALA A 414 12.75 17.92 -6.41
C ALA A 414 12.76 16.92 -5.25
N ASN A 415 12.95 15.64 -5.56
CA ASN A 415 13.08 14.56 -4.59
C ASN A 415 13.96 13.44 -5.17
N PHE A 416 14.17 12.36 -4.42
CA PHE A 416 15.01 11.25 -4.84
C PHE A 416 14.26 10.08 -5.48
N GLN A 417 12.93 10.22 -5.68
CA GLN A 417 12.13 9.20 -6.34
C GLN A 417 12.40 9.21 -7.86
N ARG A 418 12.51 8.02 -8.44
CA ARG A 418 12.72 7.77 -9.87
C ARG A 418 11.88 6.58 -10.33
N ASP A 419 11.70 6.49 -11.64
CA ASP A 419 11.17 5.34 -12.37
C ASP A 419 9.73 4.97 -11.98
N GLY A 420 9.37 3.69 -12.16
CA GLY A 420 8.03 3.16 -11.98
C GLY A 420 7.13 3.35 -13.22
N PRO A 421 6.03 2.59 -13.32
CA PRO A 421 5.10 2.70 -14.44
C PRO A 421 4.65 4.15 -14.71
N MET A 422 4.60 4.52 -15.99
CA MET A 422 4.16 5.83 -16.47
C MET A 422 4.91 7.04 -15.85
N ALA A 423 6.22 6.90 -15.60
CA ALA A 423 7.08 8.03 -15.21
C ALA A 423 7.28 9.02 -16.36
N PHE A 424 6.44 10.06 -16.44
CA PHE A 424 6.52 11.08 -17.50
C PHE A 424 7.69 12.05 -17.26
N PHE A 425 7.90 12.43 -15.99
CA PHE A 425 9.04 13.21 -15.52
C PHE A 425 9.91 12.34 -14.61
N ASN A 426 11.17 12.14 -14.99
CA ASN A 426 12.12 11.34 -14.19
C ASN A 426 13.29 12.17 -13.63
N GLN A 427 13.10 13.48 -13.47
CA GLN A 427 14.05 14.43 -12.87
C GLN A 427 15.45 14.53 -13.54
N GLY A 428 15.60 14.01 -14.76
CA GLY A 428 16.81 14.13 -15.58
C GLY A 428 18.03 13.44 -14.95
N ALA A 429 19.23 13.93 -15.26
CA ALA A 429 20.50 13.37 -14.76
C ALA A 429 20.81 13.67 -13.28
N ARG A 430 19.88 14.29 -12.53
CA ARG A 430 20.10 14.61 -11.12
C ARG A 430 20.34 13.31 -10.34
N PRO A 431 21.41 13.23 -9.51
CA PRO A 431 21.63 12.08 -8.63
C PRO A 431 20.38 11.74 -7.81
N ASN A 432 20.06 10.46 -7.71
CA ASN A 432 18.93 9.94 -6.91
C ASN A 432 19.33 9.70 -5.43
N TYR A 433 20.39 10.37 -4.98
CA TYR A 433 20.91 10.37 -3.61
C TYR A 433 21.51 11.75 -3.29
N LEU A 434 21.94 11.95 -2.04
CA LEU A 434 22.64 13.15 -1.61
C LEU A 434 24.05 13.22 -2.22
N SER A 435 24.18 13.89 -3.36
CA SER A 435 25.48 14.09 -4.02
C SER A 435 26.27 15.24 -3.41
N SER A 436 27.57 15.06 -3.24
CA SER A 436 28.51 16.13 -2.91
C SER A 436 28.93 16.97 -4.12
N ILE A 437 28.66 16.47 -5.34
CA ILE A 437 29.09 17.08 -6.61
C ILE A 437 27.97 17.95 -7.20
N ASP A 438 26.71 17.49 -7.10
CA ASP A 438 25.51 18.23 -7.51
C ASP A 438 24.47 18.20 -6.38
N PRO A 439 24.72 18.93 -5.27
CA PRO A 439 23.85 18.91 -4.10
C PRO A 439 22.52 19.63 -4.38
N ILE A 440 21.43 19.04 -3.88
CA ILE A 440 20.12 19.71 -3.83
C ILE A 440 20.11 20.77 -2.72
N GLY A 441 19.35 21.84 -2.91
CA GLY A 441 19.11 22.84 -1.86
C GLY A 441 18.14 22.32 -0.78
N PHE A 442 18.42 22.67 0.47
CA PHE A 442 17.53 22.42 1.61
C PHE A 442 16.96 23.74 2.14
N ARG A 443 15.78 23.67 2.74
CA ARG A 443 15.25 24.77 3.54
C ARG A 443 15.80 24.66 4.96
N ASP A 444 16.07 25.80 5.58
CA ASP A 444 16.38 25.83 7.00
C ASP A 444 15.22 25.30 7.83
N ARG A 445 15.55 24.68 8.97
CA ARG A 445 14.56 24.26 9.93
C ARG A 445 14.00 25.50 10.63
N ASN A 446 12.73 25.82 10.38
CA ASN A 446 12.10 27.02 10.93
C ASN A 446 11.42 26.79 12.29
N THR A 447 11.23 25.53 12.72
CA THR A 447 10.72 25.16 14.06
C THR A 447 11.33 23.84 14.49
N GLU A 448 11.57 23.67 15.79
CA GLU A 448 11.94 22.36 16.33
C GLU A 448 10.68 21.50 16.54
N ALA A 449 10.68 20.29 15.96
CA ALA A 449 9.50 19.41 16.03
C ALA A 449 9.12 19.04 17.47
N ASN A 450 10.06 19.03 18.42
CA ASN A 450 9.78 18.77 19.84
C ASN A 450 9.13 19.96 20.59
N GLU A 451 9.08 21.15 19.97
CA GLU A 451 8.40 22.34 20.49
C GLU A 451 6.96 22.41 19.96
N SER A 452 6.71 21.95 18.72
CA SER A 452 5.38 21.96 18.10
C SER A 452 4.59 20.65 18.23
N HIS A 453 5.23 19.50 18.49
CA HIS A 453 4.55 18.21 18.65
C HIS A 453 4.18 17.90 20.11
N ASP A 454 3.09 17.15 20.25
CA ASP A 454 2.61 16.66 21.53
C ASP A 454 3.65 15.71 22.14
N ARG A 455 3.92 15.84 23.44
CA ARG A 455 4.78 14.90 24.17
C ARG A 455 3.93 13.76 24.68
N PHE A 456 3.94 12.65 23.96
CA PHE A 456 3.22 11.45 24.40
C PHE A 456 4.08 10.65 25.39
N ALA A 457 3.56 10.43 26.59
CA ALA A 457 4.09 9.45 27.54
C ALA A 457 3.03 8.35 27.74
N GLY A 458 3.39 7.10 27.44
CA GLY A 458 2.46 5.99 27.55
C GLY A 458 3.11 4.65 27.17
N GLU A 459 2.44 3.57 27.51
CA GLU A 459 2.81 2.22 27.10
C GLU A 459 2.20 1.91 25.72
N ALA A 460 2.88 1.08 24.94
CA ALA A 460 2.28 0.49 23.75
C ALA A 460 1.20 -0.51 24.19
N ILE A 461 -0.07 -0.21 23.87
CA ILE A 461 -1.22 -1.04 24.26
C ILE A 461 -2.06 -1.41 23.04
N SER A 462 -2.80 -2.53 23.16
CA SER A 462 -3.96 -2.78 22.31
C SER A 462 -5.18 -2.13 22.94
N PHE A 463 -5.92 -1.37 22.14
CA PHE A 463 -7.00 -0.53 22.61
C PHE A 463 -8.26 -0.73 21.78
N LEU A 464 -9.41 -0.80 22.45
CA LEU A 464 -10.73 -0.74 21.84
C LEU A 464 -11.58 0.22 22.69
N SER A 465 -12.28 1.14 22.03
CA SER A 465 -13.15 2.09 22.73
C SER A 465 -14.36 1.42 23.38
N ALA A 466 -15.02 2.15 24.28
CA ALA A 466 -16.29 1.75 24.89
C ALA A 466 -17.40 2.75 24.59
N ILE A 467 -18.63 2.28 24.45
CA ILE A 467 -19.81 3.15 24.44
C ILE A 467 -20.10 3.68 25.85
N ARG A 468 -20.36 4.97 25.99
CA ARG A 468 -20.46 5.71 27.25
C ARG A 468 -21.62 6.71 27.24
N PRO A 469 -22.11 7.17 28.41
CA PRO A 469 -23.21 8.13 28.49
C PRO A 469 -23.00 9.40 27.65
N GLU A 470 -21.78 9.92 27.60
CA GLU A 470 -21.43 11.12 26.84
C GLU A 470 -21.61 10.99 25.33
N ASP A 471 -21.55 9.77 24.78
CA ASP A 471 -21.74 9.51 23.34
C ASP A 471 -23.15 9.88 22.85
N PHE A 472 -24.10 9.94 23.78
CA PHE A 472 -25.51 10.28 23.51
C PHE A 472 -25.81 11.77 23.67
N ASN A 473 -24.88 12.59 24.18
CA ASN A 473 -25.11 14.01 24.43
C ASN A 473 -25.42 14.80 23.15
N ALA A 474 -24.58 14.65 22.11
CA ALA A 474 -24.77 15.34 20.84
C ALA A 474 -25.96 14.79 20.02
N PRO A 475 -26.15 13.45 19.90
CA PRO A 475 -27.39 12.87 19.35
C PRO A 475 -28.67 13.40 20.01
N ARG A 476 -28.68 13.49 21.34
CA ARG A 476 -29.84 14.01 22.09
C ARG A 476 -30.07 15.48 21.82
N ALA A 477 -29.00 16.29 21.77
CA ALA A 477 -29.10 17.70 21.38
C ALA A 477 -29.62 17.87 19.94
N LEU A 478 -29.21 17.00 19.01
CA LEU A 478 -29.71 16.99 17.64
C LEU A 478 -31.24 16.76 17.62
N TRP A 479 -31.73 15.73 18.34
CA TRP A 479 -33.16 15.46 18.46
C TRP A 479 -33.93 16.60 19.12
N GLN A 480 -33.50 17.03 20.30
CA GLN A 480 -34.28 17.90 21.19
C GLN A 480 -34.18 19.39 20.83
N LYS A 481 -33.04 19.84 20.30
CA LYS A 481 -32.72 21.28 20.14
C LYS A 481 -32.52 21.72 18.70
N VAL A 482 -32.19 20.80 17.79
CA VAL A 482 -31.88 21.16 16.39
C VAL A 482 -33.02 20.80 15.45
N TRP A 483 -33.61 19.61 15.59
CA TRP A 483 -34.73 19.19 14.75
C TRP A 483 -36.06 19.73 15.26
N ASP A 484 -36.85 20.26 14.32
CA ASP A 484 -38.27 20.55 14.51
C ASP A 484 -39.11 19.27 14.33
N GLU A 485 -40.41 19.36 14.63
CA GLU A 485 -41.29 18.20 14.57
C GLU A 485 -41.38 17.56 13.17
N PRO A 486 -41.47 18.33 12.06
CA PRO A 486 -41.41 17.75 10.71
C PRO A 486 -40.11 16.99 10.42
N ALA A 487 -38.95 17.49 10.84
CA ALA A 487 -37.68 16.77 10.67
C ALA A 487 -37.64 15.47 11.50
N ARG A 488 -38.19 15.49 12.72
CA ARG A 488 -38.33 14.30 13.57
C ARG A 488 -39.23 13.24 12.92
N GLU A 489 -40.36 13.66 12.36
CA GLU A 489 -41.27 12.76 11.64
C GLU A 489 -40.60 12.14 10.41
N ARG A 490 -39.93 12.95 9.57
CA ARG A 490 -39.16 12.44 8.43
C ARG A 490 -38.08 11.46 8.85
N PHE A 491 -37.34 11.76 9.92
CA PHE A 491 -36.33 10.84 10.46
C PHE A 491 -36.96 9.49 10.85
N VAL A 492 -38.06 9.49 11.62
CA VAL A 492 -38.76 8.27 12.02
C VAL A 492 -39.23 7.47 10.80
N ASN A 493 -39.78 8.14 9.80
CA ASN A 493 -40.25 7.50 8.56
C ASN A 493 -39.08 6.88 7.77
N ASN A 494 -37.96 7.61 7.63
CA ASN A 494 -36.77 7.09 6.94
C ASN A 494 -36.18 5.88 7.65
N VAL A 495 -36.09 5.92 8.99
CA VAL A 495 -35.60 4.78 9.79
C VAL A 495 -36.56 3.60 9.67
N THR A 496 -37.86 3.82 9.83
CA THR A 496 -38.89 2.77 9.71
C THR A 496 -38.82 2.08 8.35
N GLY A 497 -38.86 2.85 7.25
CA GLY A 497 -38.80 2.28 5.90
C GLY A 497 -37.51 1.49 5.65
N LYS A 498 -36.40 1.87 6.28
CA LYS A 498 -35.15 1.10 6.23
C LYS A 498 -35.21 -0.16 7.08
N MET A 499 -35.85 -0.12 8.26
CA MET A 499 -36.01 -1.28 9.16
C MET A 499 -36.95 -2.34 8.56
N GLU A 500 -37.97 -1.93 7.80
CA GLU A 500 -38.89 -2.84 7.10
C GLU A 500 -38.20 -3.77 6.09
N LEU A 501 -37.02 -3.37 5.59
CA LEU A 501 -36.19 -4.18 4.70
C LEU A 501 -35.35 -5.25 5.43
N CYS A 502 -35.29 -5.21 6.76
CA CYS A 502 -34.52 -6.17 7.56
C CYS A 502 -35.41 -7.32 7.98
N LYS A 503 -35.07 -8.53 7.52
CA LYS A 503 -35.86 -9.74 7.81
C LYS A 503 -35.72 -10.24 9.25
N ASP A 504 -34.58 -9.93 9.88
CA ASP A 504 -34.32 -10.31 11.28
C ASP A 504 -34.72 -9.17 12.22
N GLN A 505 -35.49 -9.50 13.27
CA GLN A 505 -35.90 -8.53 14.27
C GLN A 505 -34.81 -8.25 15.32
N GLU A 506 -33.85 -9.14 15.53
CA GLU A 506 -32.86 -8.99 16.60
C GLU A 506 -32.01 -7.71 16.44
N PRO A 507 -31.39 -7.44 15.27
CA PRO A 507 -30.70 -6.17 15.04
C PRO A 507 -31.58 -4.94 15.29
N LEU A 508 -32.87 -5.04 14.92
CA LEU A 508 -33.83 -3.95 15.07
C LEU A 508 -34.16 -3.67 16.54
N LYS A 509 -34.39 -4.72 17.35
CA LYS A 509 -34.65 -4.59 18.79
C LYS A 509 -33.50 -3.92 19.52
N ARG A 510 -32.27 -4.32 19.17
CA ARG A 510 -31.02 -3.75 19.67
C ARG A 510 -30.87 -2.30 19.25
N GLN A 511 -31.12 -1.98 17.99
CA GLN A 511 -31.01 -0.62 17.49
C GLN A 511 -32.04 0.33 18.12
N ILE A 512 -33.28 -0.12 18.33
CA ILE A 512 -34.31 0.67 19.04
C ILE A 512 -33.86 0.97 20.48
N ALA A 513 -33.20 0.03 21.15
CA ALA A 513 -32.64 0.27 22.49
C ALA A 513 -31.53 1.34 22.46
N ILE A 514 -30.68 1.36 21.44
CA ILE A 514 -29.67 2.42 21.26
C ILE A 514 -30.35 3.78 21.03
N PHE A 515 -31.41 3.84 20.22
CA PHE A 515 -32.20 5.07 20.05
C PHE A 515 -32.88 5.53 21.35
N ARG A 516 -33.28 4.59 22.22
CA ARG A 516 -33.87 4.89 23.53
C ARG A 516 -32.89 5.64 24.45
N GLU A 517 -31.60 5.32 24.38
CA GLU A 517 -30.55 6.04 25.12
C GLU A 517 -30.35 7.48 24.62
N VAL A 518 -30.63 7.74 23.33
CA VAL A 518 -30.68 9.10 22.80
C VAL A 518 -31.88 9.84 23.41
N ASP A 519 -33.09 9.36 23.14
CA ASP A 519 -34.34 9.90 23.66
C ASP A 519 -35.47 8.84 23.61
N PRO A 520 -36.22 8.62 24.71
CA PRO A 520 -37.32 7.66 24.74
C PRO A 520 -38.42 7.91 23.71
N ASP A 521 -38.62 9.16 23.27
CA ASP A 521 -39.61 9.50 22.22
C ASP A 521 -39.26 8.83 20.89
N ILE A 522 -37.97 8.77 20.53
CA ILE A 522 -37.53 8.12 19.28
C ILE A 522 -37.91 6.64 19.31
N ALA A 523 -37.57 5.94 20.39
CA ALA A 523 -37.87 4.53 20.54
C ALA A 523 -39.38 4.28 20.48
N GLN A 524 -40.19 5.04 21.22
CA GLN A 524 -41.66 4.87 21.22
C GLN A 524 -42.27 5.05 19.83
N ARG A 525 -41.79 6.03 19.06
CA ARG A 525 -42.25 6.25 17.69
C ARG A 525 -41.87 5.10 16.76
N LEU A 526 -40.63 4.61 16.86
CA LEU A 526 -40.16 3.46 16.06
C LEU A 526 -40.90 2.17 16.43
N GLU A 527 -41.10 1.89 17.72
CA GLU A 527 -41.86 0.73 18.20
C GLU A 527 -43.31 0.76 17.70
N LYS A 528 -43.93 1.94 17.71
CA LYS A 528 -45.28 2.15 17.16
C LYS A 528 -45.33 1.92 15.66
N SER A 529 -44.37 2.45 14.90
CA SER A 529 -44.37 2.36 13.43
C SER A 529 -44.00 0.96 12.92
N THR A 530 -43.04 0.30 13.56
CA THR A 530 -42.55 -1.03 13.12
C THR A 530 -43.32 -2.19 13.75
N GLY A 531 -44.01 -1.98 14.87
CA GLY A 531 -44.60 -3.05 15.68
C GLY A 531 -43.58 -3.91 16.45
N ILE A 532 -42.29 -3.52 16.42
CA ILE A 532 -41.20 -4.26 17.08
C ILE A 532 -40.87 -3.57 18.39
N LYS A 533 -41.02 -4.28 19.52
CA LYS A 533 -40.58 -3.78 20.83
C LYS A 533 -39.06 -3.93 20.97
N GLY A 534 -38.35 -2.83 21.17
CA GLY A 534 -36.91 -2.84 21.43
C GLY A 534 -36.56 -3.27 22.86
N TYR A 535 -35.27 -3.46 23.13
CA TYR A 535 -34.81 -3.66 24.50
C TYR A 535 -34.98 -2.39 25.36
N ASP A 536 -35.05 -2.56 26.67
CA ASP A 536 -35.34 -1.48 27.62
C ASP A 536 -34.22 -0.44 27.72
N GLY A 537 -33.02 -0.75 27.21
CA GLY A 537 -31.83 0.08 27.18
C GLY A 537 -30.59 -0.76 26.86
N ILE A 538 -29.40 -0.15 26.87
CA ILE A 538 -28.16 -0.84 26.46
C ILE A 538 -27.35 -1.41 27.63
N ALA A 539 -27.68 -1.09 28.88
CA ALA A 539 -26.92 -1.53 30.06
C ALA A 539 -26.81 -3.07 30.19
N ASN A 540 -27.83 -3.81 29.75
CA ASN A 540 -27.86 -5.27 29.80
C ASN A 540 -27.46 -5.93 28.47
N MET A 541 -26.99 -5.15 27.50
CA MET A 541 -26.61 -5.65 26.18
C MET A 541 -25.11 -5.98 26.14
N LYS A 542 -24.75 -6.98 25.32
CA LYS A 542 -23.36 -7.25 24.90
C LYS A 542 -23.19 -6.80 23.46
N PHE A 543 -22.03 -6.24 23.13
CA PHE A 543 -21.69 -5.82 21.78
C PHE A 543 -20.50 -6.62 21.24
N ASN A 544 -20.47 -6.84 19.93
CA ASN A 544 -19.30 -7.42 19.26
C ASN A 544 -18.27 -6.34 18.88
N GLY A 545 -18.75 -5.17 18.46
CA GLY A 545 -17.89 -4.12 17.91
C GLY A 545 -17.21 -3.23 18.95
N THR A 546 -17.79 -3.04 20.13
CA THR A 546 -17.31 -2.08 21.13
C THR A 546 -17.47 -2.60 22.56
N HIS A 547 -16.69 -2.07 23.50
CA HIS A 547 -16.93 -2.34 24.92
C HIS A 547 -18.21 -1.62 25.39
N ASN A 548 -18.95 -2.22 26.33
CA ASN A 548 -20.14 -1.60 26.89
C ASN A 548 -19.82 -0.88 28.21
N GLY A 549 -19.67 0.44 28.17
CA GLY A 549 -19.45 1.27 29.35
C GLY A 549 -20.69 1.48 30.22
N PHE A 550 -21.88 1.07 29.76
CA PHE A 550 -23.14 1.11 30.54
C PHE A 550 -23.35 -0.16 31.37
N ALA A 551 -22.61 -1.23 31.08
CA ALA A 551 -22.79 -2.50 31.75
C ALA A 551 -22.39 -2.44 33.23
N GLU A 552 -23.34 -2.70 34.11
CA GLU A 552 -23.09 -2.90 35.54
C GLU A 552 -22.51 -4.30 35.81
N ASP A 553 -22.99 -5.31 35.06
CA ASP A 553 -22.45 -6.67 35.06
C ASP A 553 -21.17 -6.74 34.21
N GLY A 554 -20.06 -7.17 34.84
CA GLY A 554 -18.78 -7.37 34.17
C GLY A 554 -18.87 -8.33 32.97
N ALA A 555 -19.81 -9.27 32.98
CA ALA A 555 -20.03 -10.20 31.86
C ALA A 555 -20.53 -9.50 30.59
N ASN A 556 -21.15 -8.32 30.70
CA ASN A 556 -21.68 -7.55 29.57
C ASN A 556 -20.72 -6.44 29.10
N LYS A 557 -19.66 -6.18 29.85
CA LYS A 557 -18.78 -5.02 29.67
C LYS A 557 -17.84 -5.14 28.47
N TYR A 558 -17.36 -6.33 28.17
CA TYR A 558 -16.36 -6.53 27.13
C TYR A 558 -16.97 -6.94 25.79
N ALA A 559 -16.27 -6.55 24.72
CA ALA A 559 -16.71 -6.82 23.36
C ALA A 559 -16.52 -8.32 23.05
N ASN A 560 -17.24 -8.83 22.05
CA ASN A 560 -17.10 -10.22 21.55
C ASN A 560 -17.33 -11.29 22.64
N ARG A 561 -18.22 -11.02 23.60
CA ARG A 561 -18.58 -11.95 24.69
C ARG A 561 -17.38 -12.40 25.55
N LEU A 562 -16.31 -11.61 25.59
CA LEU A 562 -15.15 -11.90 26.43
C LEU A 562 -15.46 -11.63 27.90
N GLU A 563 -14.82 -12.37 28.81
CA GLU A 563 -14.97 -12.22 30.28
C GLU A 563 -13.68 -11.68 30.95
N SER A 564 -12.70 -11.25 30.16
CA SER A 564 -11.30 -11.04 30.58
C SER A 564 -11.10 -9.96 31.66
N LYS A 565 -10.23 -10.26 32.64
CA LYS A 565 -9.65 -9.32 33.63
C LYS A 565 -8.43 -8.54 33.12
N VAL A 566 -7.91 -8.84 31.92
CA VAL A 566 -6.63 -8.31 31.39
C VAL A 566 -6.84 -7.04 30.56
N THR A 567 -8.03 -6.84 30.00
CA THR A 567 -8.41 -5.62 29.29
C THR A 567 -9.10 -4.67 30.26
N ASN A 568 -8.47 -3.55 30.63
CA ASN A 568 -9.19 -2.51 31.35
C ASN A 568 -9.96 -1.67 30.32
N VAL A 569 -11.27 -1.48 30.53
CA VAL A 569 -12.03 -0.53 29.73
C VAL A 569 -11.54 0.87 30.09
N ALA A 570 -10.71 1.45 29.23
CA ALA A 570 -10.07 2.73 29.49
C ALA A 570 -11.12 3.80 29.76
N GLN A 571 -10.92 4.59 30.83
CA GLN A 571 -11.95 5.46 31.39
C GLN A 571 -12.38 6.63 30.49
N ASN A 572 -11.64 6.91 29.41
CA ASN A 572 -11.78 8.15 28.65
C ASN A 572 -11.71 8.01 27.12
N ASN A 573 -11.74 6.80 26.57
CA ASN A 573 -11.64 6.57 25.12
C ASN A 573 -10.45 7.28 24.44
N GLY A 574 -9.33 7.46 25.16
CA GLY A 574 -8.13 8.13 24.63
C GLY A 574 -8.17 9.66 24.63
N ALA A 575 -9.15 10.28 25.31
CA ALA A 575 -9.22 11.73 25.44
C ALA A 575 -8.04 12.30 26.24
N PRO A 576 -7.54 13.50 25.91
CA PRO A 576 -6.59 14.18 26.75
C PRO A 576 -7.23 14.54 28.10
N VAL A 577 -6.55 14.18 29.19
CA VAL A 577 -6.89 14.50 30.58
C VAL A 577 -5.92 15.54 31.14
N ARG A 578 -6.23 16.18 32.27
CA ARG A 578 -5.30 17.13 32.90
C ARG A 578 -3.90 16.56 33.04
N GLY A 579 -2.93 17.30 32.52
CA GLY A 579 -1.52 16.91 32.54
C GLY A 579 -1.08 16.02 31.37
N THR A 580 -1.98 15.68 30.44
CA THR A 580 -1.60 14.96 29.20
C THR A 580 -0.56 15.73 28.41
N HIS A 581 -0.66 17.06 28.41
CA HIS A 581 0.27 17.93 27.70
C HIS A 581 1.32 18.58 28.61
N GLU A 582 1.35 18.26 29.91
CA GLU A 582 2.37 18.79 30.83
C GLU A 582 3.73 18.07 30.61
N GLY A 583 4.77 18.85 30.33
CA GLY A 583 6.12 18.35 30.12
C GLY A 583 6.69 17.74 31.39
N TRP A 584 7.23 16.52 31.27
CA TRP A 584 8.10 15.90 32.27
C TRP A 584 9.06 16.94 32.86
N SER A 585 9.09 17.06 34.19
CA SER A 585 10.10 17.87 34.89
C SER A 585 11.49 17.48 34.38
N ALA A 586 12.35 18.48 34.16
CA ALA A 586 13.69 18.36 33.60
C ALA A 586 14.71 17.60 34.50
N ALA A 587 14.28 16.58 35.25
CA ALA A 587 15.11 15.83 36.18
C ALA A 587 15.68 14.52 35.59
N VAL A 588 15.29 14.09 34.39
CA VAL A 588 15.82 12.86 33.78
C VAL A 588 16.35 13.16 32.38
N ILE A 589 17.67 13.27 32.30
CA ILE A 589 18.53 13.32 31.09
C ILE A 589 18.65 14.72 30.43
N ARG A 590 19.63 15.50 30.91
CA ARG A 590 20.41 16.43 30.08
C ARG A 590 21.90 16.02 30.17
N PRO A 591 22.55 15.51 29.12
CA PRO A 591 23.99 15.61 29.02
C PRO A 591 24.33 17.08 28.72
N ALA A 592 25.22 17.67 29.51
CA ALA A 592 25.67 19.04 29.32
C ALA A 592 26.34 19.19 27.95
N TYR A 593 25.76 20.01 27.07
CA TYR A 593 26.42 20.48 25.86
C TYR A 593 27.11 21.81 26.19
N GLN A 594 28.44 21.81 26.28
CA GLN A 594 29.24 23.04 26.27
C GLN A 594 29.63 23.35 24.81
N PRO A 595 29.40 24.57 24.31
CA PRO A 595 29.83 24.92 22.95
C PRO A 595 31.34 25.18 22.94
N MET A 596 32.09 24.41 22.15
CA MET A 596 33.49 24.73 21.84
C MET A 596 33.58 25.88 20.83
N GLN A 597 34.42 26.87 21.14
CA GLN A 597 34.80 27.95 20.23
C GLN A 597 35.74 27.46 19.13
N PRO A 598 35.79 28.14 17.96
CA PRO A 598 36.56 27.68 16.82
C PRO A 598 38.02 28.13 16.94
N MET A 599 38.97 27.21 16.80
CA MET A 599 40.36 27.56 16.49
C MET A 599 40.92 26.70 15.36
N GLY A 600 41.21 27.40 14.24
CA GLY A 600 42.43 27.33 13.43
C GLY A 600 43.05 25.98 13.09
N THR A 601 43.08 25.69 11.79
CA THR A 601 44.12 24.89 11.10
C THR A 601 45.54 25.47 11.37
N PRO A 602 46.68 24.74 11.18
CA PRO A 602 46.88 23.77 10.09
C PRO A 602 47.91 22.60 10.28
N TYR A 603 47.92 21.72 9.26
CA TYR A 603 49.02 20.89 8.74
C TYR A 603 49.54 19.62 9.49
N SER A 604 49.41 18.50 8.74
CA SER A 604 50.38 17.44 8.42
C SER A 604 51.12 16.61 9.49
N GLU A 605 51.18 15.31 9.16
CA GLU A 605 52.16 14.28 9.55
C GLU A 605 52.15 13.76 10.99
N ALA A 606 51.55 12.57 11.19
CA ALA A 606 52.27 11.41 11.72
C ALA A 606 51.37 10.15 11.75
N ILE A 607 51.94 9.11 11.18
CA ILE A 607 51.48 7.73 11.06
C ILE A 607 51.56 7.00 12.42
N VAL A 608 50.55 6.15 12.67
CA VAL A 608 50.54 4.98 13.58
C VAL A 608 50.85 5.23 15.05
N LYS A 609 49.79 5.28 15.87
CA LYS A 609 49.61 4.45 17.08
C LYS A 609 48.26 4.77 17.73
N HIS A 610 47.52 3.70 18.04
CA HIS A 610 46.25 3.65 18.80
C HIS A 610 44.95 3.94 18.02
N SER A 611 44.45 2.91 17.34
CA SER A 611 43.01 2.70 17.10
C SER A 611 42.57 1.35 17.66
N ASN A 612 42.61 1.21 18.98
CA ASN A 612 41.77 0.27 19.71
C ASN A 612 40.51 1.02 20.14
N VAL A 613 39.59 1.25 19.21
CA VAL A 613 38.20 1.59 19.52
C VAL A 613 37.34 0.62 18.74
N ARG A 614 36.88 -0.40 19.46
CA ARG A 614 35.86 -1.33 19.01
C ARG A 614 34.62 -0.50 18.64
N TYR A 615 34.17 -0.59 17.40
CA TYR A 615 32.76 -0.36 17.08
C TYR A 615 31.98 -1.46 17.80
N SER A 616 31.61 -1.21 19.04
CA SER A 616 30.61 -2.01 19.73
C SER A 616 29.28 -1.76 19.04
N THR A 617 28.94 -2.66 18.12
CA THR A 617 27.58 -2.96 17.70
C THR A 617 26.66 -2.83 18.91
N ILE A 618 25.72 -1.88 18.86
CA ILE A 618 24.58 -1.88 19.77
C ILE A 618 23.77 -3.12 19.39
N ILE A 619 24.08 -4.25 20.03
CA ILE A 619 23.18 -5.39 20.11
C ILE A 619 22.02 -4.90 20.97
N ILE A 620 20.94 -4.47 20.31
CA ILE A 620 19.64 -4.44 20.97
C ILE A 620 19.37 -5.91 21.32
N LEU A 621 19.46 -6.24 22.62
CA LEU A 621 18.89 -7.46 23.18
C LEU A 621 17.37 -7.35 23.08
N ILE A 622 16.86 -7.42 21.86
CA ILE A 622 15.51 -7.88 21.58
C ILE A 622 15.56 -9.33 22.05
N GLY A 623 14.80 -9.67 23.10
CA GLY A 623 14.59 -11.08 23.40
C GLY A 623 14.16 -11.75 22.10
N GLN A 624 14.93 -12.72 21.61
CA GLN A 624 14.70 -13.36 20.32
C GLN A 624 13.26 -13.90 20.30
N THR A 625 12.35 -13.15 19.68
CA THR A 625 11.02 -13.65 19.37
C THR A 625 11.22 -14.75 18.34
N ARG A 626 10.97 -16.00 18.76
CA ARG A 626 11.09 -17.18 17.89
C ARG A 626 10.24 -16.97 16.64
N MET A 627 10.78 -17.38 15.48
CA MET A 627 10.16 -17.12 14.18
C MET A 627 8.85 -17.90 14.05
N GLN A 628 7.73 -17.17 14.06
CA GLN A 628 6.40 -17.74 13.84
C GLN A 628 6.15 -18.03 12.35
N LEU A 629 5.73 -19.25 12.03
CA LEU A 629 5.46 -19.70 10.67
C LEU A 629 3.96 -19.86 10.45
N PRO A 630 3.31 -18.93 9.73
CA PRO A 630 1.88 -19.03 9.45
C PRO A 630 1.58 -20.20 8.52
N LEU A 631 0.44 -20.87 8.74
CA LEU A 631 -0.02 -21.99 7.93
C LEU A 631 -0.04 -21.66 6.43
N SER A 632 -0.43 -20.43 6.05
CA SER A 632 -0.44 -19.99 4.66
C SER A 632 0.96 -20.02 4.01
N SER A 633 2.00 -19.68 4.76
CA SER A 633 3.39 -19.75 4.28
C SER A 633 3.83 -21.20 4.12
N LEU A 634 3.45 -22.09 5.06
CA LEU A 634 3.69 -23.53 4.99
C LEU A 634 3.00 -24.19 3.79
N LEU A 635 1.70 -23.95 3.59
CA LEU A 635 0.98 -24.50 2.44
C LEU A 635 1.58 -24.03 1.11
N LYS A 636 2.06 -22.79 1.04
CA LYS A 636 2.80 -22.29 -0.14
C LYS A 636 4.14 -23.02 -0.31
N SER A 637 4.87 -23.32 0.77
CA SER A 637 6.11 -24.11 0.70
C SER A 637 5.86 -25.58 0.32
N VAL A 638 4.77 -26.20 0.80
CA VAL A 638 4.38 -27.56 0.42
C VAL A 638 4.21 -27.66 -1.09
N LYS A 639 3.47 -26.71 -1.70
CA LYS A 639 3.30 -26.64 -3.16
C LYS A 639 4.65 -26.53 -3.89
N GLY A 640 5.53 -25.66 -3.40
CA GLY A 640 6.82 -25.42 -4.03
C GLY A 640 7.81 -26.60 -3.89
N VAL A 641 7.81 -27.28 -2.74
CA VAL A 641 8.59 -28.51 -2.52
C VAL A 641 8.05 -29.63 -3.40
N ALA A 642 6.73 -29.85 -3.41
CA ALA A 642 6.08 -30.86 -4.25
C ALA A 642 6.42 -30.69 -5.73
N GLN A 643 6.46 -29.44 -6.20
CA GLN A 643 6.87 -29.15 -7.57
C GLN A 643 8.35 -29.45 -7.81
N ALA A 644 9.23 -29.12 -6.87
CA ALA A 644 10.67 -29.42 -6.97
C ALA A 644 10.96 -30.93 -6.94
N THR A 645 10.19 -31.70 -6.16
CA THR A 645 10.33 -33.15 -6.02
C THR A 645 9.55 -33.96 -7.05
N LYS A 646 8.77 -33.28 -7.91
CA LYS A 646 7.81 -33.88 -8.85
C LYS A 646 6.88 -34.86 -8.14
N SER A 647 6.38 -34.46 -6.99
CA SER A 647 5.49 -35.26 -6.17
C SER A 647 4.07 -35.32 -6.75
N THR A 648 3.42 -36.46 -6.56
CA THR A 648 2.02 -36.66 -6.99
C THR A 648 1.06 -35.98 -6.00
N GLU A 649 -0.18 -35.74 -6.42
CA GLU A 649 -1.20 -35.23 -5.51
C GLU A 649 -1.44 -36.17 -4.31
N GLU A 650 -1.33 -37.49 -4.51
CA GLU A 650 -1.43 -38.50 -3.44
C GLU A 650 -0.33 -38.36 -2.38
N GLU A 651 0.89 -37.96 -2.76
CA GLU A 651 2.00 -37.72 -1.83
C GLU A 651 1.86 -36.38 -1.08
N VAL A 652 1.06 -35.44 -1.60
CA VAL A 652 0.96 -34.04 -1.10
C VAL A 652 -0.30 -33.82 -0.26
N GLU A 653 -1.42 -34.39 -0.67
CA GLU A 653 -2.73 -34.21 -0.03
C GLU A 653 -2.72 -34.58 1.47
N PRO A 654 -2.11 -35.70 1.92
CA PRO A 654 -2.02 -36.02 3.34
C PRO A 654 -1.25 -34.96 4.15
N VAL A 655 -0.24 -34.34 3.55
CA VAL A 655 0.54 -33.25 4.18
C VAL A 655 -0.33 -32.00 4.35
N VAL A 656 -1.10 -31.64 3.32
CA VAL A 656 -2.03 -30.51 3.36
C VAL A 656 -3.12 -30.74 4.40
N GLN A 657 -3.69 -31.95 4.46
CA GLN A 657 -4.70 -32.32 5.44
C GLN A 657 -4.15 -32.28 6.87
N LEU A 658 -2.97 -32.85 7.12
CA LEU A 658 -2.31 -32.78 8.42
C LEU A 658 -2.10 -31.33 8.84
N LEU A 659 -1.50 -30.50 7.99
CA LEU A 659 -1.25 -29.08 8.29
C LEU A 659 -2.53 -28.29 8.53
N SER A 660 -3.59 -28.59 7.77
CA SER A 660 -4.88 -27.90 7.88
C SER A 660 -5.68 -28.34 9.11
N SER A 661 -5.50 -29.57 9.61
CA SER A 661 -6.14 -30.03 10.85
C SER A 661 -5.70 -29.23 12.08
N TYR A 662 -4.47 -28.71 12.09
CA TYR A 662 -3.99 -27.79 13.13
C TYR A 662 -4.59 -26.37 13.03
N SER A 663 -5.44 -26.10 12.04
CA SER A 663 -6.20 -24.84 11.92
C SER A 663 -7.69 -24.98 12.22
N VAL A 664 -8.19 -26.20 12.45
CA VAL A 664 -9.60 -26.50 12.68
C VAL A 664 -9.73 -27.22 14.02
N ASP A 665 -9.93 -26.45 15.09
CA ASP A 665 -10.57 -26.93 16.33
C ASP A 665 -11.11 -25.73 17.12
N SER A 666 -12.33 -25.31 16.78
CA SER A 666 -13.31 -24.83 17.76
C SER A 666 -14.74 -24.86 17.19
N GLU A 667 -15.18 -26.02 16.68
CA GLU A 667 -16.61 -26.33 16.48
C GLU A 667 -16.82 -27.82 16.76
N ASP A 668 -16.83 -28.21 18.04
CA ASP A 668 -17.80 -29.15 18.63
C ASP A 668 -17.40 -29.53 20.08
N GLY A 669 -18.42 -29.79 20.90
CA GLY A 669 -18.38 -29.68 22.36
C GLY A 669 -17.60 -30.73 23.17
N ASP A 670 -17.16 -30.24 24.33
CA ASP A 670 -16.98 -30.93 25.62
C ASP A 670 -15.81 -31.91 25.80
N VAL A 671 -14.65 -31.43 26.29
CA VAL A 671 -13.84 -32.05 27.36
C VAL A 671 -13.06 -30.96 28.15
N THR A 672 -13.07 -31.07 29.48
CA THR A 672 -12.46 -30.25 30.54
C THR A 672 -10.95 -29.92 30.45
N PRO A 673 -10.46 -28.89 31.20
CA PRO A 673 -9.30 -28.08 30.83
C PRO A 673 -7.99 -28.55 31.48
N THR A 674 -6.94 -28.67 30.67
CA THR A 674 -5.56 -28.54 31.15
C THR A 674 -4.74 -27.72 30.16
N ASN A 675 -4.44 -26.48 30.53
CA ASN A 675 -3.37 -25.61 30.02
C ASN A 675 -3.12 -25.60 28.50
N ARG A 676 -3.58 -24.54 27.82
CA ARG A 676 -2.74 -23.70 26.94
C ARG A 676 -3.49 -22.43 26.51
N SER A 677 -2.75 -21.34 26.49
CA SER A 677 -3.07 -20.01 25.94
C SER A 677 -3.54 -20.07 24.47
N ALA A 678 -4.19 -18.99 24.01
CA ALA A 678 -4.66 -18.71 22.64
C ALA A 678 -3.87 -19.40 21.51
N PRO A 679 -4.49 -19.76 20.35
CA PRO A 679 -3.78 -20.43 19.26
C PRO A 679 -2.67 -19.52 18.73
N GLN A 680 -1.46 -19.72 19.26
CA GLN A 680 -0.26 -19.05 18.79
C GLN A 680 0.10 -19.68 17.44
N THR A 681 0.40 -18.84 16.45
CA THR A 681 0.99 -19.33 15.20
C THR A 681 2.25 -20.11 15.55
N PRO A 682 2.36 -21.41 15.22
CA PRO A 682 3.47 -22.22 15.71
C PRO A 682 4.81 -21.71 15.17
N THR A 683 5.82 -21.81 16.02
CA THR A 683 7.23 -21.55 15.71
C THR A 683 7.81 -22.65 14.82
N PHE A 684 8.99 -22.41 14.27
CA PHE A 684 9.71 -23.42 13.49
C PHE A 684 9.91 -24.72 14.29
N GLU A 685 10.30 -24.65 15.55
CA GLU A 685 10.54 -25.84 16.38
C GLU A 685 9.25 -26.58 16.72
N GLU A 686 8.15 -25.86 16.92
CA GLU A 686 6.82 -26.45 17.17
C GLU A 686 6.31 -27.19 15.93
N TRP A 687 6.45 -26.60 14.74
CA TRP A 687 6.13 -27.29 13.49
C TRP A 687 7.02 -28.52 13.28
N GLN A 688 8.32 -28.45 13.60
CA GLN A 688 9.18 -29.64 13.58
C GLN A 688 8.73 -30.71 14.57
N SER A 689 8.23 -30.33 15.75
CA SER A 689 7.67 -31.28 16.73
C SER A 689 6.42 -31.95 16.20
N ILE A 690 5.49 -31.16 15.65
CA ILE A 690 4.27 -31.65 15.01
C ILE A 690 4.62 -32.68 13.93
N MET A 691 5.62 -32.40 13.08
CA MET A 691 6.06 -33.34 12.04
C MET A 691 6.70 -34.61 12.60
N ARG A 692 7.37 -34.56 13.76
CA ARG A 692 7.94 -35.76 14.42
C ARG A 692 6.85 -36.62 15.05
N GLU A 693 5.84 -36.00 15.65
CA GLU A 693 4.72 -36.67 16.33
C GLU A 693 3.78 -37.36 15.33
N ASN A 694 3.74 -36.89 14.08
CA ASN A 694 2.86 -37.41 13.02
C ASN A 694 3.57 -38.34 12.02
N THR A 695 4.64 -39.02 12.47
CA THR A 695 5.42 -39.95 11.64
C THR A 695 4.65 -41.21 11.25
N THR A 696 3.59 -41.58 11.99
CA THR A 696 2.78 -42.76 11.70
C THR A 696 1.57 -42.47 10.79
N SER A 697 1.21 -41.20 10.61
CA SER A 697 0.04 -40.78 9.83
C SER A 697 0.37 -40.37 8.39
N LEU A 698 1.65 -40.13 8.10
CA LEU A 698 2.15 -39.85 6.76
C LEU A 698 3.03 -41.01 6.28
N ASP A 699 2.94 -41.35 5.00
CA ASP A 699 3.99 -42.17 4.39
C ASP A 699 5.32 -41.42 4.38
N GLU A 700 6.40 -42.16 4.16
CA GLU A 700 7.73 -41.63 4.27
C GLU A 700 8.03 -40.50 3.28
N THR A 701 7.50 -40.55 2.06
CA THR A 701 7.68 -39.49 1.07
C THR A 701 6.93 -38.23 1.49
N SER A 702 5.66 -38.35 1.89
CA SER A 702 4.86 -37.24 2.43
C SER A 702 5.51 -36.59 3.64
N LEU A 703 6.06 -37.39 4.56
CA LEU A 703 6.76 -36.88 5.75
C LEU A 703 8.01 -36.07 5.39
N HIS A 704 8.77 -36.49 4.39
CA HIS A 704 9.94 -35.75 3.92
C HIS A 704 9.54 -34.44 3.25
N ILE A 705 8.48 -34.43 2.43
CA ILE A 705 7.91 -33.20 1.83
C ILE A 705 7.48 -32.23 2.92
N ALA A 706 6.79 -32.71 3.96
CA ALA A 706 6.30 -31.88 5.06
C ALA A 706 7.45 -31.24 5.85
N LYS A 707 8.47 -32.02 6.23
CA LYS A 707 9.66 -31.53 6.95
C LYS A 707 10.43 -30.49 6.13
N LEU A 708 10.61 -30.73 4.83
CA LEU A 708 11.24 -29.79 3.92
C LEU A 708 10.43 -28.51 3.79
N ALA A 709 9.10 -28.59 3.67
CA ALA A 709 8.24 -27.42 3.58
C ALA A 709 8.35 -26.52 4.82
N VAL A 710 8.49 -27.11 6.02
CA VAL A 710 8.73 -26.37 7.26
C VAL A 710 10.07 -25.62 7.25
N ALA A 711 11.16 -26.31 6.85
CA ALA A 711 12.48 -25.68 6.71
C ALA A 711 12.49 -24.55 5.66
N ILE A 712 11.85 -24.79 4.51
CA ILE A 712 11.71 -23.82 3.42
C ILE A 712 10.88 -22.62 3.85
N SER A 713 9.78 -22.82 4.59
CA SER A 713 8.98 -21.71 5.12
C SER A 713 9.76 -20.82 6.06
N CYS A 714 10.66 -21.37 6.87
CA CYS A 714 11.52 -20.58 7.74
C CYS A 714 12.44 -19.65 6.95
N LEU A 715 13.12 -20.18 5.91
CA LEU A 715 13.93 -19.36 5.00
C LEU A 715 13.09 -18.27 4.32
N ARG A 716 11.90 -18.60 3.82
CA ARG A 716 11.00 -17.64 3.14
C ARG A 716 10.51 -16.53 4.07
N GLU A 717 10.08 -16.88 5.28
CA GLU A 717 9.61 -15.90 6.27
C GLU A 717 10.75 -15.02 6.79
N SER A 718 11.95 -15.58 6.98
CA SER A 718 13.13 -14.81 7.38
C SER A 718 13.42 -13.68 6.38
N CYS A 719 13.40 -14.00 5.08
CA CYS A 719 13.57 -13.02 4.01
C CYS A 719 12.42 -12.01 3.95
N ARG A 720 11.17 -12.47 4.04
CA ARG A 720 9.98 -11.61 3.99
C ARG A 720 9.97 -10.57 5.11
N ARG A 721 10.47 -10.95 6.28
CA ARG A 721 10.53 -10.09 7.48
C ARG A 721 11.86 -9.36 7.64
N ASN A 722 12.82 -9.58 6.72
CA ASN A 722 14.19 -9.08 6.83
C ASN A 722 14.83 -9.44 8.20
N GLN A 723 14.58 -10.66 8.68
CA GLN A 723 15.03 -11.17 9.96
C GLN A 723 16.22 -12.10 9.76
N HIS A 724 17.32 -11.85 10.47
CA HIS A 724 18.50 -12.72 10.46
C HIS A 724 18.19 -14.05 11.16
N LEU A 725 18.57 -15.17 10.55
CA LEU A 725 18.46 -16.49 11.15
C LEU A 725 19.64 -16.72 12.11
N SER A 726 19.38 -17.33 13.26
CA SER A 726 20.46 -17.73 14.15
C SER A 726 21.26 -18.86 13.51
N GLN A 727 22.54 -19.01 13.90
CA GLN A 727 23.35 -20.15 13.47
C GLN A 727 22.68 -21.48 13.79
N GLU A 728 21.99 -21.58 14.93
CA GLU A 728 21.23 -22.76 15.34
C GLU A 728 20.08 -23.06 14.38
N ASP A 729 19.29 -22.05 14.00
CA ASP A 729 18.21 -22.21 13.02
C ASP A 729 18.75 -22.65 11.66
N THR A 730 19.81 -22.02 11.17
CA THR A 730 20.47 -22.41 9.91
C THR A 730 20.98 -23.85 9.96
N ASN A 731 21.52 -24.29 11.10
CA ASN A 731 21.97 -25.67 11.30
C ASN A 731 20.79 -26.66 11.30
N ASN A 732 19.68 -26.32 11.96
CA ASN A 732 18.47 -27.15 12.03
C ASN A 732 17.77 -27.27 10.66
N ILE A 733 17.71 -26.16 9.92
CA ILE A 733 17.23 -26.12 8.53
C ILE A 733 18.12 -27.01 7.66
N TRP A 734 19.45 -26.86 7.75
CA TRP A 734 20.37 -27.67 6.98
C TRP A 734 20.27 -29.16 7.32
N SER A 735 20.22 -29.53 8.61
CA SER A 735 20.03 -30.94 9.01
C SER A 735 18.76 -31.54 8.41
N THR A 736 17.67 -30.76 8.37
CA THR A 736 16.41 -31.19 7.73
C THR A 736 16.59 -31.44 6.23
N ILE A 737 17.28 -30.54 5.53
CA ILE A 737 17.58 -30.66 4.10
C ILE A 737 18.53 -31.84 3.85
N TYR A 738 19.63 -31.95 4.59
CA TYR A 738 20.62 -33.02 4.50
C TYR A 738 19.97 -34.40 4.64
N ASN A 739 19.13 -34.59 5.66
CA ASN A 739 18.41 -35.84 5.88
C ASN A 739 17.51 -36.18 4.69
N ALA A 740 16.81 -35.19 4.13
CA ALA A 740 15.97 -35.42 2.96
C ALA A 740 16.77 -35.75 1.68
N LEU A 741 17.97 -35.18 1.51
CA LEU A 741 18.83 -35.44 0.37
C LEU A 741 19.57 -36.79 0.47
N THR A 742 19.80 -37.30 1.69
CA THR A 742 20.58 -38.52 1.95
C THR A 742 19.75 -39.74 2.37
N SER A 743 18.44 -39.55 2.58
CA SER A 743 17.54 -40.61 3.00
C SER A 743 17.52 -41.79 2.01
N LYS A 744 17.81 -42.99 2.51
CA LYS A 744 17.81 -44.24 1.74
C LYS A 744 16.46 -44.97 1.76
N SER A 745 15.54 -44.48 2.58
CA SER A 745 14.26 -45.12 2.85
C SER A 745 13.15 -44.62 1.90
N LEU A 746 13.41 -43.52 1.19
CA LEU A 746 12.59 -43.07 0.08
C LEU A 746 12.60 -44.08 -1.08
N SER A 747 11.42 -44.37 -1.62
CA SER A 747 11.22 -45.33 -2.71
C SER A 747 11.83 -44.88 -4.05
N ARG A 748 12.11 -43.57 -4.18
CA ARG A 748 12.76 -42.94 -5.33
C ARG A 748 13.59 -41.73 -4.90
N PRO A 749 14.61 -41.32 -5.67
CA PRO A 749 15.26 -40.03 -5.47
C PRO A 749 14.25 -38.90 -5.67
N LEU A 750 14.08 -38.03 -4.67
CA LEU A 750 13.18 -36.87 -4.76
C LEU A 750 13.80 -35.71 -5.54
N PHE A 751 15.13 -35.65 -5.61
CA PHE A 751 15.84 -34.53 -6.21
C PHE A 751 16.79 -34.98 -7.31
N ALA A 752 17.11 -34.04 -8.21
CA ALA A 752 18.17 -34.19 -9.19
C ALA A 752 19.12 -33.00 -9.10
N ALA A 753 20.42 -33.26 -9.20
CA ALA A 753 21.43 -32.23 -9.32
C ALA A 753 21.57 -31.82 -10.80
N SER A 754 21.90 -30.56 -11.03
CA SER A 754 22.23 -30.04 -12.36
C SER A 754 23.42 -29.10 -12.26
N ARG A 755 24.26 -29.05 -13.29
CA ARG A 755 25.36 -28.09 -13.35
C ARG A 755 24.85 -26.75 -13.89
N SER A 756 25.15 -25.67 -13.19
CA SER A 756 24.77 -24.32 -13.58
C SER A 756 25.70 -23.76 -14.66
N ALA A 757 25.34 -22.61 -15.23
CA ALA A 757 26.19 -21.87 -16.14
C ALA A 757 27.55 -21.48 -15.53
N GLN A 758 27.58 -21.24 -14.22
CA GLN A 758 28.76 -20.91 -13.40
C GLN A 758 29.60 -22.14 -13.04
N GLY A 759 29.16 -23.35 -13.43
CA GLY A 759 29.87 -24.60 -13.18
C GLY A 759 29.70 -25.18 -11.78
N LEU A 760 29.00 -24.49 -10.87
CA LEU A 760 28.52 -25.04 -9.61
C LEU A 760 27.41 -26.07 -9.84
N LEU A 761 27.22 -26.96 -8.88
CA LEU A 761 26.13 -27.93 -8.86
C LEU A 761 24.96 -27.40 -8.05
N ALA A 762 23.76 -27.48 -8.60
CA ALA A 762 22.55 -26.95 -8.03
C ALA A 762 21.49 -28.04 -7.84
N VAL A 763 20.87 -28.08 -6.65
CA VAL A 763 19.74 -28.95 -6.32
C VAL A 763 18.51 -28.07 -6.00
N PRO A 764 17.40 -28.14 -6.77
CA PRO A 764 16.20 -27.36 -6.50
C PRO A 764 15.44 -27.93 -5.30
N LEU A 765 15.26 -27.14 -4.25
CA LEU A 765 14.57 -27.55 -3.02
C LEU A 765 13.11 -27.10 -2.99
N CYS A 766 12.80 -25.97 -3.63
CA CYS A 766 11.45 -25.43 -3.77
C CYS A 766 11.37 -24.59 -5.06
N SER A 767 10.32 -24.77 -5.85
CA SER A 767 10.06 -24.02 -7.07
C SER A 767 8.59 -23.67 -7.16
N LEU A 768 8.24 -22.39 -7.16
CA LEU A 768 6.89 -21.90 -7.37
C LEU A 768 6.81 -21.18 -8.71
N LEU A 769 5.77 -21.49 -9.49
CA LEU A 769 5.54 -20.85 -10.79
C LEU A 769 4.31 -19.93 -10.72
N LYS A 770 4.39 -18.82 -11.46
CA LYS A 770 3.29 -17.91 -11.74
C LYS A 770 3.32 -17.57 -13.23
N ASP A 771 2.19 -17.78 -13.92
CA ASP A 771 2.05 -17.52 -15.36
C ASP A 771 3.14 -18.20 -16.22
N GLY A 772 3.53 -19.43 -15.85
CA GLY A 772 4.56 -20.22 -16.53
C GLY A 772 6.01 -19.78 -16.26
N SER A 773 6.22 -18.76 -15.43
CA SER A 773 7.55 -18.26 -15.03
C SER A 773 7.84 -18.55 -13.55
N ILE A 774 9.11 -18.60 -13.16
CA ILE A 774 9.51 -18.81 -11.76
C ILE A 774 9.12 -17.58 -10.93
N ASP A 775 8.27 -17.79 -9.92
CA ASP A 775 7.86 -16.79 -8.93
C ASP A 775 8.82 -16.79 -7.74
N GLU A 776 9.02 -17.95 -7.11
CA GLU A 776 9.95 -18.12 -6.00
C GLU A 776 10.76 -19.41 -6.20
N LEU A 777 12.04 -19.38 -5.82
CA LEU A 777 12.95 -20.51 -6.03
C LEU A 777 13.96 -20.61 -4.88
N ILE A 778 14.11 -21.81 -4.33
CA ILE A 778 15.17 -22.13 -3.36
C ILE A 778 16.02 -23.28 -3.89
N ARG A 779 17.34 -23.11 -3.86
CA ARG A 779 18.32 -24.11 -4.31
C ARG A 779 19.46 -24.28 -3.31
N LEU A 780 19.99 -25.49 -3.23
CA LEU A 780 21.34 -25.72 -2.72
C LEU A 780 22.32 -25.50 -3.86
N HIS A 781 23.27 -24.59 -3.71
CA HIS A 781 24.38 -24.37 -4.64
C HIS A 781 25.68 -24.87 -4.02
N VAL A 782 26.46 -25.67 -4.77
CA VAL A 782 27.72 -26.26 -4.30
C VAL A 782 28.79 -26.09 -5.37
N TRP A 783 29.87 -25.39 -5.02
CA TRP A 783 31.11 -25.36 -5.79
C TRP A 783 31.99 -26.51 -5.33
N MET A 784 32.23 -27.48 -6.20
CA MET A 784 33.07 -28.63 -5.88
C MET A 784 34.55 -28.33 -6.15
N PRO A 785 35.48 -28.94 -5.37
CA PRO A 785 36.91 -28.91 -5.65
C PRO A 785 37.30 -29.99 -6.69
N ASP A 786 36.51 -30.13 -7.76
CA ASP A 786 36.65 -31.20 -8.76
C ASP A 786 37.40 -30.75 -10.03
N GLY A 787 37.83 -29.48 -10.07
CA GLY A 787 38.47 -28.87 -11.24
C GLY A 787 37.56 -28.74 -12.47
N LYS A 788 36.27 -29.10 -12.37
CA LYS A 788 35.28 -29.07 -13.46
C LYS A 788 34.38 -27.84 -13.37
N ARG A 789 34.93 -26.72 -12.90
CA ARG A 789 34.23 -25.43 -12.87
C ARG A 789 34.02 -24.94 -14.31
N ALA A 790 33.04 -24.06 -14.52
CA ALA A 790 32.75 -23.54 -15.85
C ALA A 790 33.97 -22.79 -16.39
N ASN A 791 33.99 -22.54 -17.71
CA ASN A 791 35.10 -21.91 -18.39
C ASN A 791 35.52 -20.63 -17.62
N PRO A 792 36.78 -20.54 -17.11
CA PRO A 792 37.25 -19.41 -16.30
C PRO A 792 37.16 -18.08 -17.03
N ASP A 793 37.09 -18.11 -18.36
CA ASP A 793 36.96 -16.93 -19.22
C ASP A 793 35.58 -16.24 -19.07
N PHE A 794 34.58 -16.88 -18.44
CA PHE A 794 33.20 -16.40 -18.29
C PHE A 794 32.88 -15.99 -16.84
N ALA A 795 33.80 -15.29 -16.17
CA ALA A 795 33.75 -15.06 -14.72
C ALA A 795 32.59 -14.17 -14.21
N LEU A 796 31.92 -13.40 -15.08
CA LEU A 796 30.89 -12.43 -14.70
C LEU A 796 29.49 -12.91 -15.05
N HIS A 797 28.75 -13.36 -14.05
CA HIS A 797 27.38 -13.83 -14.22
C HIS A 797 26.44 -12.93 -13.43
N SER A 798 25.34 -12.43 -14.00
CA SER A 798 24.36 -11.73 -13.16
C SER A 798 23.65 -12.72 -12.22
N HIS A 799 23.95 -12.67 -10.92
CA HIS A 799 22.96 -13.12 -9.93
C HIS A 799 21.74 -12.21 -10.03
N GLN A 800 20.56 -12.80 -9.93
CA GLN A 800 19.32 -12.04 -9.91
C GLN A 800 19.36 -11.04 -8.74
N PRO A 801 19.07 -9.75 -8.97
CA PRO A 801 19.00 -8.77 -7.90
C PRO A 801 18.11 -9.27 -6.76
N PHE A 802 18.48 -8.94 -5.52
CA PHE A 802 17.74 -9.30 -4.30
C PHE A 802 17.67 -10.80 -3.96
N ALA A 803 18.53 -11.62 -4.57
CA ALA A 803 18.72 -12.99 -4.13
C ALA A 803 19.37 -13.03 -2.74
N GLN A 804 18.82 -13.87 -1.86
CA GLN A 804 19.36 -14.11 -0.52
C GLN A 804 20.16 -15.41 -0.50
N SER A 805 21.33 -15.36 0.12
CA SER A 805 22.22 -16.51 0.34
C SER A 805 22.42 -16.77 1.84
N TRP A 806 22.58 -18.04 2.21
CA TRP A 806 23.04 -18.49 3.54
C TRP A 806 24.18 -19.51 3.39
N ILE A 807 25.37 -19.17 3.87
CA ILE A 807 26.58 -19.99 3.68
C ILE A 807 26.57 -21.17 4.64
N LEU A 808 26.57 -22.37 4.07
CA LEU A 808 26.53 -23.64 4.80
C LEU A 808 27.91 -24.17 5.16
N ALA A 809 28.88 -24.00 4.26
CA ALA A 809 30.24 -24.51 4.37
C ALA A 809 31.18 -23.74 3.41
N GLY A 810 32.44 -23.62 3.79
CA GLY A 810 33.48 -23.03 2.96
C GLY A 810 33.49 -21.50 2.99
N GLU A 811 34.29 -20.96 2.07
CA GLU A 811 34.57 -19.54 1.91
C GLU A 811 34.39 -19.15 0.43
N GLY A 812 33.68 -18.06 0.20
CA GLY A 812 33.53 -17.43 -1.11
C GLY A 812 33.77 -15.92 -1.02
N LEU A 813 34.32 -15.34 -2.09
CA LEU A 813 34.43 -13.90 -2.28
C LEU A 813 33.32 -13.48 -3.24
N ASP A 814 32.38 -12.66 -2.81
CA ASP A 814 31.35 -12.11 -3.67
C ASP A 814 31.81 -10.73 -4.19
N HIS A 815 32.03 -10.66 -5.49
CA HIS A 815 32.45 -9.45 -6.19
C HIS A 815 31.20 -8.79 -6.79
N ALA A 816 30.96 -7.52 -6.46
CA ALA A 816 29.92 -6.70 -7.05
C ALA A 816 30.53 -5.82 -8.15
N PHE A 817 29.83 -5.72 -9.29
CA PHE A 817 30.24 -4.97 -10.46
C PHE A 817 29.15 -4.01 -10.91
N GLU A 818 29.57 -2.82 -11.33
CA GLU A 818 28.77 -1.92 -12.15
C GLU A 818 29.04 -2.26 -13.63
N VAL A 819 27.97 -2.49 -14.39
CA VAL A 819 28.06 -2.93 -15.79
C VAL A 819 27.34 -1.94 -16.69
N GLU A 820 28.05 -1.42 -17.69
CA GLU A 820 27.52 -0.53 -18.71
C GLU A 820 27.73 -1.12 -20.11
N ARG A 821 26.76 -0.93 -21.02
CA ARG A 821 26.93 -1.27 -22.43
C ARG A 821 27.82 -0.22 -23.09
N VAL A 822 28.81 -0.64 -23.88
CA VAL A 822 29.76 0.24 -24.55
C VAL A 822 29.83 -0.05 -26.05
N ASP A 823 30.20 0.98 -26.83
CA ASP A 823 30.37 0.85 -28.27
C ASP A 823 31.84 0.51 -28.67
N GLU A 824 32.86 1.05 -27.97
CA GLU A 824 34.30 0.75 -28.17
C GLU A 824 35.14 0.93 -26.87
N GLY A 825 36.29 0.23 -26.74
CA GLY A 825 37.17 0.20 -25.54
C GLY A 825 36.80 -0.90 -24.52
N GLU A 826 37.78 -1.56 -23.87
CA GLU A 826 37.66 -2.85 -23.12
C GLU A 826 36.44 -2.95 -22.13
N THR A 827 35.84 -4.13 -21.80
CA THR A 827 36.46 -5.46 -21.50
C THR A 827 35.64 -6.77 -21.76
N HIS A 828 34.30 -6.79 -21.90
CA HIS A 828 33.50 -8.05 -21.96
C HIS A 828 32.43 -8.09 -23.08
N ALA A 829 32.02 -9.28 -23.52
CA ALA A 829 30.85 -9.48 -24.40
C ALA A 829 29.67 -10.08 -23.65
N GLY A 830 28.45 -9.74 -24.09
CA GLY A 830 27.21 -10.34 -23.61
C GLY A 830 26.99 -11.74 -24.19
N TYR A 831 26.48 -12.65 -23.37
CA TYR A 831 26.11 -14.00 -23.75
C TYR A 831 24.70 -14.32 -23.27
N ALA A 832 23.90 -14.88 -24.19
CA ALA A 832 22.54 -15.33 -23.94
C ALA A 832 22.49 -16.85 -23.81
N LEU A 833 21.73 -17.35 -22.82
CA LEU A 833 21.43 -18.77 -22.67
C LEU A 833 20.31 -19.17 -23.63
N ALA A 834 20.65 -19.91 -24.70
CA ALA A 834 19.68 -20.51 -25.59
C ALA A 834 19.35 -21.94 -25.11
N TRP A 835 18.09 -22.13 -24.70
CA TRP A 835 17.52 -23.42 -24.28
C TRP A 835 17.16 -24.31 -25.47
N ASP A 836 18.08 -24.47 -26.41
CA ASP A 836 17.86 -25.27 -27.62
C ASP A 836 18.14 -26.75 -27.33
N ASP A 837 17.09 -27.58 -27.33
CA ASP A 837 17.21 -29.04 -27.21
C ASP A 837 17.69 -29.70 -28.52
N GLY A 838 18.06 -28.89 -29.52
CA GLY A 838 18.45 -29.33 -30.85
C GLY A 838 17.27 -29.77 -31.72
N LYS A 839 16.02 -29.52 -31.31
CA LYS A 839 14.79 -29.93 -32.02
C LYS A 839 13.91 -28.78 -32.49
N GLY A 840 14.33 -27.53 -32.29
CA GLY A 840 13.70 -26.36 -32.92
C GLY A 840 12.23 -26.13 -32.55
N ARG A 841 11.82 -26.36 -31.29
CA ARG A 841 10.46 -26.03 -30.81
C ARG A 841 10.43 -25.47 -29.38
N ASP A 842 9.69 -24.36 -29.26
CA ASP A 842 9.08 -23.74 -28.08
C ASP A 842 9.99 -23.20 -26.96
N SER A 843 9.77 -21.93 -26.62
CA SER A 843 10.39 -21.09 -25.59
C SER A 843 9.99 -21.44 -24.14
N SER A 844 9.39 -22.62 -23.90
CA SER A 844 9.03 -23.05 -22.55
C SER A 844 10.27 -23.49 -21.77
N TYR A 845 10.49 -22.90 -20.58
CA TYR A 845 11.58 -23.25 -19.68
C TYR A 845 11.47 -24.73 -19.24
N LYS A 846 12.36 -25.59 -19.75
CA LYS A 846 12.44 -27.01 -19.36
C LYS A 846 13.63 -27.21 -18.43
N THR A 847 13.35 -27.60 -17.18
CA THR A 847 14.32 -27.72 -16.07
C THR A 847 15.37 -28.82 -16.22
N HIS A 848 15.30 -29.68 -17.24
CA HIS A 848 16.22 -30.80 -17.44
C HIS A 848 16.62 -30.94 -18.91
N GLN A 849 17.69 -30.27 -19.32
CA GLN A 849 18.38 -30.52 -20.58
C GLN A 849 19.78 -31.04 -20.29
N ALA A 850 20.26 -32.02 -21.07
CA ALA A 850 21.61 -32.55 -20.91
C ALA A 850 22.70 -31.53 -21.29
N TYR A 851 22.35 -30.54 -22.11
CA TYR A 851 23.23 -29.47 -22.56
C TYR A 851 22.44 -28.14 -22.66
N SER A 852 23.12 -27.00 -22.58
CA SER A 852 22.62 -25.69 -23.00
C SER A 852 23.60 -25.01 -23.95
N VAL A 853 23.13 -24.19 -24.89
CA VAL A 853 24.01 -23.39 -25.76
C VAL A 853 24.14 -22.00 -25.19
N VAL A 854 25.36 -21.59 -24.84
CA VAL A 854 25.69 -20.22 -24.44
C VAL A 854 26.10 -19.48 -25.71
N ARG A 855 25.28 -18.52 -26.15
CA ARG A 855 25.48 -17.79 -27.42
C ARG A 855 26.06 -16.41 -27.15
N ASN A 856 27.19 -16.08 -27.79
CA ASN A 856 27.71 -14.70 -27.81
C ASN A 856 26.70 -13.81 -28.55
N THR A 857 26.25 -12.72 -27.92
CA THR A 857 25.28 -11.78 -28.52
C THR A 857 25.95 -10.72 -29.39
N GLY A 858 27.27 -10.57 -29.30
CA GLY A 858 28.04 -9.52 -29.97
C GLY A 858 27.93 -8.14 -29.31
N GLU A 859 27.15 -8.01 -28.24
CA GLU A 859 27.04 -6.76 -27.47
C GLU A 859 28.23 -6.63 -26.53
N LEU A 860 28.84 -5.44 -26.46
CA LEU A 860 30.00 -5.17 -25.61
C LEU A 860 29.60 -4.46 -24.32
N PHE A 861 30.25 -4.85 -23.24
CA PHE A 861 30.01 -4.33 -21.89
C PHE A 861 31.34 -4.00 -21.19
N ARG A 862 31.32 -2.93 -20.40
CA ARG A 862 32.36 -2.63 -19.43
C ARG A 862 31.84 -3.01 -18.05
N ALA A 863 32.58 -3.85 -17.35
CA ALA A 863 32.31 -4.24 -15.97
C ALA A 863 33.40 -3.67 -15.06
N THR A 864 32.99 -2.88 -14.07
CA THR A 864 33.88 -2.26 -13.07
C THR A 864 33.55 -2.83 -11.71
N GLU A 865 34.52 -3.47 -11.05
CA GLU A 865 34.31 -3.96 -9.67
C GLU A 865 34.12 -2.78 -8.73
N ILE A 866 33.05 -2.82 -7.93
CA ILE A 866 32.68 -1.77 -6.97
C ILE A 866 32.81 -2.23 -5.52
N ALA A 867 32.73 -3.53 -5.25
CA ALA A 867 32.92 -4.10 -3.92
C ALA A 867 33.33 -5.57 -4.01
N THR A 868 34.08 -6.03 -3.01
CA THR A 868 34.38 -7.45 -2.80
C THR A 868 34.17 -7.77 -1.33
N GLU A 869 33.28 -8.72 -1.04
CA GLU A 869 32.97 -9.16 0.31
C GLU A 869 33.30 -10.64 0.48
N LYS A 870 33.88 -10.99 1.61
CA LYS A 870 34.19 -12.39 1.95
C LYS A 870 33.07 -12.94 2.80
N HIS A 871 32.49 -14.06 2.37
CA HIS A 871 31.47 -14.79 3.11
C HIS A 871 31.95 -16.20 3.48
N VAL A 872 31.79 -16.54 4.75
CA VAL A 872 32.19 -17.83 5.33
C VAL A 872 30.99 -18.54 5.96
N ARG A 873 31.17 -19.80 6.37
CA ARG A 873 30.14 -20.59 7.06
C ARG A 873 29.46 -19.79 8.18
N GLY A 874 28.14 -19.68 8.09
CA GLY A 874 27.30 -18.96 9.05
C GLY A 874 26.85 -17.57 8.56
N ASP A 875 27.53 -17.00 7.57
CA ASP A 875 27.13 -15.73 6.99
C ASP A 875 25.83 -15.85 6.17
N SER A 876 25.11 -14.75 6.08
CA SER A 876 23.97 -14.58 5.19
C SER A 876 24.03 -13.21 4.53
N TYR A 877 23.78 -13.13 3.22
CA TYR A 877 23.83 -11.88 2.48
C TYR A 877 22.75 -11.79 1.41
N CYS A 878 22.35 -10.57 1.07
CA CYS A 878 21.37 -10.28 0.03
C CYS A 878 22.04 -9.47 -1.07
N VAL A 879 21.91 -9.93 -2.32
CA VAL A 879 22.45 -9.25 -3.50
C VAL A 879 21.72 -7.91 -3.71
N PRO A 880 22.40 -6.75 -3.72
CA PRO A 880 21.77 -5.45 -3.95
C PRO A 880 21.07 -5.31 -5.31
N ALA A 881 20.17 -4.32 -5.41
CA ALA A 881 19.56 -3.92 -6.66
C ALA A 881 20.63 -3.37 -7.63
N ALA A 882 20.63 -3.79 -8.89
CA ALA A 882 21.42 -3.22 -10.00
C ALA A 882 22.93 -3.52 -10.05
N ALA A 883 23.48 -4.36 -9.16
CA ALA A 883 24.85 -4.84 -9.30
C ALA A 883 24.90 -6.21 -10.01
N TYR A 884 25.89 -6.42 -10.87
CA TYR A 884 26.27 -7.77 -11.33
C TYR A 884 27.14 -8.38 -10.23
N HIS A 885 26.96 -9.66 -9.92
CA HIS A 885 27.69 -10.29 -8.81
C HIS A 885 28.39 -11.55 -9.27
N ALA A 886 29.64 -11.76 -8.90
CA ALA A 886 30.33 -13.02 -9.13
C ALA A 886 30.86 -13.56 -7.80
N THR A 887 30.43 -14.76 -7.43
CA THR A 887 31.05 -15.48 -6.30
C THR A 887 32.28 -16.22 -6.78
N GLU A 888 33.46 -15.71 -6.45
CA GLU A 888 34.74 -16.38 -6.61
C GLU A 888 34.96 -17.36 -5.44
N VAL A 889 35.36 -18.58 -5.78
CA VAL A 889 35.75 -19.61 -4.81
C VAL A 889 37.10 -20.14 -5.27
N ALA A 890 38.02 -20.44 -4.36
CA ALA A 890 39.29 -21.07 -4.74
C ALA A 890 39.04 -22.46 -5.36
N GLY A 891 39.73 -22.78 -6.47
CA GLY A 891 39.48 -23.99 -7.28
C GLY A 891 39.60 -25.32 -6.55
N ASP A 892 40.39 -25.36 -5.48
CA ASP A 892 40.66 -26.50 -4.61
C ASP A 892 39.78 -26.55 -3.34
N LYS A 893 38.87 -25.59 -3.17
CA LYS A 893 37.96 -25.49 -2.03
C LYS A 893 36.53 -25.84 -2.39
N LEU A 894 35.78 -26.30 -1.39
CA LEU A 894 34.32 -26.42 -1.48
C LEU A 894 33.69 -25.16 -0.90
N HIS A 895 32.63 -24.67 -1.54
CA HIS A 895 31.76 -23.62 -1.00
C HIS A 895 30.31 -24.02 -1.24
N ALA A 896 29.44 -23.83 -0.25
CA ALA A 896 28.04 -24.22 -0.35
C ALA A 896 27.11 -23.18 0.28
N THR A 897 26.01 -22.89 -0.41
CA THR A 897 25.01 -21.91 0.03
C THR A 897 23.59 -22.38 -0.26
N LEU A 898 22.65 -22.01 0.62
CA LEU A 898 21.23 -22.01 0.29
C LEU A 898 20.92 -20.68 -0.40
N PHE A 899 20.41 -20.76 -1.62
CA PHE A 899 20.09 -19.62 -2.45
C PHE A 899 18.57 -19.47 -2.55
N PHE A 900 18.03 -18.28 -2.25
CA PHE A 900 16.62 -17.93 -2.40
C PHE A 900 16.43 -16.76 -3.35
N PHE A 901 15.46 -16.92 -4.25
CA PHE A 901 15.02 -15.92 -5.19
C PHE A 901 13.51 -15.67 -5.09
N ASN A 902 13.09 -14.42 -5.23
CA ASN A 902 11.69 -13.99 -5.25
C ASN A 902 11.47 -12.94 -6.35
N SER A 903 10.62 -13.27 -7.33
CA SER A 903 10.31 -12.45 -8.51
C SER A 903 9.74 -11.07 -8.14
N HIS A 904 9.02 -10.97 -7.02
CA HIS A 904 8.44 -9.72 -6.54
C HIS A 904 9.48 -8.73 -6.01
N ARG A 905 10.68 -9.21 -5.66
CA ARG A 905 11.79 -8.33 -5.26
C ARG A 905 12.58 -7.85 -6.48
N GLY A 906 12.50 -8.55 -7.60
CA GLY A 906 13.07 -8.13 -8.88
C GLY A 906 13.49 -9.34 -9.70
N PHE A 907 12.84 -9.58 -10.85
CA PHE A 907 13.30 -10.54 -11.84
C PHE A 907 13.82 -9.79 -13.05
N VAL A 908 15.07 -10.04 -13.43
CA VAL A 908 15.58 -9.65 -14.75
C VAL A 908 15.39 -10.85 -15.66
N LYS A 909 14.34 -10.79 -16.48
CA LYS A 909 14.13 -11.73 -17.59
C LYS A 909 15.34 -11.54 -18.51
N ASP A 910 16.15 -12.59 -18.61
CA ASP A 910 17.39 -12.62 -19.41
C ASP A 910 18.61 -11.92 -18.77
N ALA A 911 18.85 -12.14 -17.48
CA ALA A 911 20.15 -11.85 -16.85
C ALA A 911 21.31 -12.48 -17.67
N GLY A 912 21.98 -11.65 -18.47
CA GLY A 912 23.05 -12.07 -19.37
C GLY A 912 24.29 -12.57 -18.61
N VAL A 913 25.03 -13.47 -19.25
CA VAL A 913 26.39 -13.82 -18.81
C VAL A 913 27.35 -12.88 -19.54
N LEU A 914 28.30 -12.28 -18.83
CA LEU A 914 29.39 -11.53 -19.44
C LEU A 914 30.61 -12.46 -19.54
N GLY A 915 31.17 -12.53 -20.74
CA GLY A 915 32.35 -13.34 -21.05
C GLY A 915 33.39 -12.56 -21.84
N PRO A 916 34.38 -13.23 -22.43
CA PRO A 916 35.44 -12.57 -23.18
C PRO A 916 34.86 -11.88 -24.40
N LYS A 917 35.39 -10.70 -24.73
CA LYS A 917 35.02 -9.95 -25.92
C LYS A 917 34.98 -10.81 -27.19
N ASP A 918 35.98 -11.67 -27.38
CA ASP A 918 36.17 -12.46 -28.60
C ASP A 918 35.81 -13.96 -28.43
N GLY A 919 35.07 -14.33 -27.38
CA GLY A 919 34.77 -15.74 -27.12
C GLY A 919 33.67 -16.31 -28.02
N GLU A 920 33.85 -17.52 -28.56
CA GLU A 920 32.85 -18.19 -29.38
C GLU A 920 31.64 -18.71 -28.56
N SER A 921 30.52 -18.93 -29.24
CA SER A 921 29.37 -19.61 -28.64
C SER A 921 29.70 -21.09 -28.37
N TYR A 922 29.31 -21.63 -27.22
CA TYR A 922 29.68 -23.00 -26.84
C TYR A 922 28.51 -23.81 -26.27
N LYS A 923 28.65 -25.14 -26.33
CA LYS A 923 27.73 -26.09 -25.69
C LYS A 923 28.22 -26.42 -24.28
N GLN A 924 27.42 -26.11 -23.29
CA GLN A 924 27.68 -26.45 -21.90
C GLN A 924 26.96 -27.74 -21.52
N LEU A 925 27.70 -28.73 -21.03
CA LEU A 925 27.13 -29.94 -20.44
C LEU A 925 26.50 -29.58 -19.08
N ARG A 926 25.23 -29.96 -18.88
CA ARG A 926 24.48 -29.74 -17.64
C ARG A 926 24.30 -30.99 -16.79
N ASP A 927 24.54 -32.16 -17.37
CA ASP A 927 24.61 -33.42 -16.64
C ASP A 927 25.80 -33.39 -15.67
N PRO A 928 25.57 -33.57 -14.35
CA PRO A 928 26.64 -33.56 -13.35
C PRO A 928 27.58 -34.77 -13.42
N ALA A 929 27.45 -35.66 -14.43
CA ALA A 929 28.26 -36.87 -14.61
C ALA A 929 28.09 -37.86 -13.45
N GLY A 930 26.84 -38.13 -13.08
CA GLY A 930 26.49 -39.17 -12.11
C GLY A 930 26.56 -38.77 -10.64
N ILE A 931 26.93 -37.52 -10.31
CA ILE A 931 26.90 -37.03 -8.93
C ILE A 931 25.45 -36.89 -8.46
N THR A 932 25.11 -37.60 -7.39
CA THR A 932 23.79 -37.60 -6.76
C THR A 932 23.64 -36.43 -5.77
N PRO A 933 22.40 -35.96 -5.49
CA PRO A 933 22.17 -34.99 -4.43
C PRO A 933 22.66 -35.44 -3.06
N ALA A 934 22.63 -36.75 -2.78
CA ALA A 934 23.15 -37.33 -1.54
C ALA A 934 24.67 -37.16 -1.40
N GLU A 935 25.42 -37.44 -2.47
CA GLU A 935 26.88 -37.24 -2.49
C GLU A 935 27.25 -35.76 -2.33
N LEU A 936 26.48 -34.85 -2.92
CA LEU A 936 26.68 -33.41 -2.72
C LEU A 936 26.42 -32.99 -1.28
N ALA A 937 25.29 -33.40 -0.70
CA ALA A 937 24.97 -33.10 0.69
C ALA A 937 26.04 -33.66 1.65
N GLY A 938 26.54 -34.87 1.37
CA GLY A 938 27.65 -35.49 2.11
C GLY A 938 28.95 -34.68 2.04
N ALA A 939 29.32 -34.17 0.87
CA ALA A 939 30.50 -33.32 0.71
C ALA A 939 30.38 -32.00 1.48
N VAL A 940 29.20 -31.37 1.45
CA VAL A 940 28.92 -30.15 2.23
C VAL A 940 29.04 -30.44 3.73
N GLU A 941 28.43 -31.52 4.21
CA GLU A 941 28.47 -31.87 5.64
C GLU A 941 29.88 -32.21 6.14
N ALA A 942 30.69 -32.89 5.32
CA ALA A 942 32.07 -33.20 5.66
C ALA A 942 32.92 -31.94 5.88
N VAL A 943 32.82 -30.96 4.99
CA VAL A 943 33.55 -29.68 5.11
C VAL A 943 33.03 -28.88 6.30
N ARG A 944 31.71 -28.82 6.45
CA ARG A 944 31.05 -28.16 7.57
C ARG A 944 31.48 -28.73 8.92
N ALA A 945 31.59 -30.05 9.04
CA ALA A 945 32.09 -30.72 10.24
C ALA A 945 33.57 -30.41 10.52
N GLN A 946 34.41 -30.36 9.48
CA GLN A 946 35.83 -29.96 9.62
C GLN A 946 35.96 -28.52 10.11
N GLU A 947 35.16 -27.60 9.58
CA GLU A 947 35.14 -26.18 9.99
C GLU A 947 34.66 -26.04 11.45
N MET A 948 33.63 -26.78 11.86
CA MET A 948 33.15 -26.80 13.25
C MET A 948 34.22 -27.29 14.24
N ILE A 949 35.04 -28.27 13.84
CA ILE A 949 36.16 -28.77 14.64
C ILE A 949 37.27 -27.72 14.75
N ALA A 950 37.59 -27.03 13.66
CA ALA A 950 38.59 -25.96 13.64
C ALA A 950 38.20 -24.78 14.55
N ASP A 951 36.90 -24.47 14.64
CA ASP A 951 36.35 -23.38 15.47
C ASP A 951 36.22 -23.74 16.98
N GLY A 952 36.59 -24.95 17.38
CA GLY A 952 36.55 -25.39 18.79
C GLY A 952 35.16 -25.77 19.32
N ALA A 953 34.18 -26.01 18.44
CA ALA A 953 32.82 -26.41 18.81
C ALA A 953 32.72 -27.93 19.11
N LEU A 954 33.01 -28.28 20.37
CA LEU A 954 32.75 -29.55 21.08
C LEU A 954 33.45 -30.87 20.64
N PRO A 955 33.75 -31.79 21.60
CA PRO A 955 34.52 -33.04 21.36
C PRO A 955 33.73 -34.20 20.72
N GLU A 956 32.41 -34.14 20.64
CA GLU A 956 31.54 -35.29 20.30
C GLU A 956 31.52 -35.64 18.80
N VAL A 957 32.06 -34.77 17.93
CA VAL A 957 32.17 -35.03 16.48
C VAL A 957 33.35 -35.96 16.13
N ARG A 958 34.28 -36.19 17.07
CA ARG A 958 35.47 -37.04 16.83
C ARG A 958 35.20 -38.53 16.64
N SER A 959 34.01 -39.04 16.99
CA SER A 959 33.67 -40.46 16.79
C SER A 959 32.75 -40.72 15.60
N ALA A 960 32.32 -39.69 14.88
CA ALA A 960 31.39 -39.79 13.74
C ALA A 960 31.96 -39.31 12.39
N LEU A 961 33.14 -38.68 12.40
CA LEU A 961 34.04 -38.57 11.24
C LEU A 961 34.95 -39.80 11.19
#